data_AF-A0A918N432-F1
#
_entry.id   AF-A0A918N432-F1
#
_cell.length_a   1.000
_cell.length_b   1.000
_cell.length_c   1.000
_cell.angle_alpha   90.00
_cell.angle_beta   90.00
_cell.angle_gamma   90.00
#
_symmetry.space_group_name_H-M   'P 1'
#
loop_
_entity.id
_entity.type
_entity.pdbx_description
1 polymer ?
#
loop_
_entity_poly.entity_id
_entity_poly.type
_entity_poly.pdbx_seq_one_letter_code
_entity_poly.pdbx_strand_id
1 'polypeptide(L)'
;MRKMEINKASKKIRIYGAGGHSQVIREVLENIGYEVTETFDDKPSGRHYASKNVTTGARDNLKDFPHDGYPVIIAVGINAERAEIAGFLKSDFDKAIHPSAIIAPTAKIGDGTVVFAGAIIQPNTVIGEHVIINTGASIDHDNIIGDFAHISPKAALCGHVEVGEGSHVGVGAVVIPKVKIGKWCTIGAGTVVLNDVPDYSTVVGNPGKVIKIKTPEEQLNTKPKQSDITFVGSGISSSFTILHFLDLLEKTNTRKKIHISIIDKYQEFHSGIPYGSRSGFSVHLITSLKNFLPEPELGKFIKWLNNNKNWLLDELKKDGGVLSLDWIATHAKEIENNEWEDLFIPRRFFGWYINEKVKNRLEFFKIKGLIDINYINTEVIDIDKKENNYTLILENKTTVSSEKVILSVGSLPVNTLWKNESLIEKENLFFINNPYKPELTKILEKIKLFLKKTPNKKVNVLIVGANASGLEMLYKLNDIEDIGNQINKFTILSTQGLLPDAVVDEKRQKEYIPFNLQALTKEKNITAKIIAEATFKDLDHADQMDLGAASTVDIISRAFGNLLSKLNPKELEKFACHYGNEIGRRQRCAGFHYSKTVDQLKEENRFEHIAGRFTNIEKNSSGEYSLEYLDTESGINKIYETPVHIIINCIGGINFDNQNIPELLRNAIKKEYCKPNDSKIGFEVNNDLETSENLHVVGPLLAGNVFDGKAVWHVEHCGRIIWLSQVLSEKIKNYFFKSSELKEHQ
;
A
#
# COMPACT_ATOMS: atom_id res chain seq x y z
N MET A 1 0.23 57.60 28.43
CA MET A 1 -0.58 57.40 29.65
C MET A 1 -0.60 55.92 30.00
N ARG A 2 -0.22 55.61 31.25
CA ARG A 2 -0.22 54.33 31.99
C ARG A 2 -0.49 53.03 31.21
N LYS A 3 0.55 52.17 31.16
CA LYS A 3 0.39 50.71 31.22
C LYS A 3 -0.49 50.39 32.44
N MET A 4 -1.73 49.97 32.21
CA MET A 4 -2.49 49.25 33.21
C MET A 4 -1.98 47.81 33.20
N GLU A 5 -1.13 47.47 34.16
CA GLU A 5 -1.03 46.09 34.61
C GLU A 5 -2.39 45.69 35.16
N ILE A 6 -3.07 44.80 34.46
CA ILE A 6 -4.18 44.03 35.00
C ILE A 6 -3.67 42.60 35.09
N ASN A 7 -3.31 42.17 36.30
CA ASN A 7 -3.26 40.76 36.69
C ASN A 7 -4.70 40.20 36.63
N LYS A 8 -5.20 39.95 35.42
CA LYS A 8 -6.35 39.08 35.18
C LYS A 8 -5.78 37.73 34.77
N ALA A 9 -6.22 36.65 35.40
CA ALA A 9 -5.93 35.31 34.91
C ALA A 9 -6.28 35.27 33.40
N SER A 10 -5.29 34.99 32.55
CA SER A 10 -5.50 34.85 31.10
C SER A 10 -6.58 33.78 30.88
N LYS A 11 -7.62 34.12 30.12
CA LYS A 11 -8.54 33.07 29.66
C LYS A 11 -7.75 32.13 28.76
N LYS A 12 -7.93 30.83 28.90
CA LYS A 12 -7.14 29.86 28.13
C LYS A 12 -7.98 29.28 27.01
N ILE A 13 -7.33 29.04 25.88
CA ILE A 13 -7.98 28.49 24.69
C ILE A 13 -7.00 27.60 23.92
N ARG A 14 -7.55 26.73 23.09
CA ARG A 14 -6.81 25.86 22.17
C ARG A 14 -7.19 26.19 20.73
N ILE A 15 -6.29 25.93 19.79
CA ILE A 15 -6.55 26.15 18.37
C ILE A 15 -6.44 24.83 17.62
N TYR A 16 -7.39 24.54 16.73
CA TYR A 16 -7.30 23.45 15.77
C TYR A 16 -7.06 24.01 14.37
N GLY A 17 -5.86 23.84 13.84
CA GLY A 17 -5.34 24.37 12.59
C GLY A 17 -4.10 25.24 12.81
N ALA A 18 -3.02 25.00 12.05
CA ALA A 18 -1.73 25.69 12.14
C ALA A 18 -1.31 26.38 10.84
N GLY A 19 -2.25 26.58 9.91
CA GLY A 19 -2.04 27.30 8.64
C GLY A 19 -2.02 28.82 8.76
N GLY A 20 -1.93 29.52 7.62
CA GLY A 20 -1.90 31.00 7.59
C GLY A 20 -3.13 31.67 8.22
N HIS A 21 -4.31 31.07 8.10
CA HIS A 21 -5.53 31.60 8.73
C HIS A 21 -5.44 31.59 10.27
N SER A 22 -4.80 30.56 10.83
CA SER A 22 -4.58 30.40 12.27
C SER A 22 -3.71 31.49 12.88
N GLN A 23 -2.78 32.06 12.11
CA GLN A 23 -1.96 33.19 12.58
C GLN A 23 -2.83 34.39 12.93
N VAL A 24 -3.81 34.70 12.08
CA VAL A 24 -4.68 35.87 12.26
C VAL A 24 -5.64 35.63 13.43
N ILE A 25 -6.16 34.41 13.58
CA ILE A 25 -7.04 34.05 14.71
C ILE A 25 -6.29 34.12 16.04
N ARG A 26 -5.07 33.58 16.09
CA ARG A 26 -4.21 33.65 17.28
C ARG A 26 -4.00 35.10 17.71
N GLU A 27 -3.75 36.02 16.77
CA GLU A 27 -3.59 37.43 17.07
C GLU A 27 -4.88 38.06 17.64
N VAL A 28 -6.06 37.71 17.10
CA VAL A 28 -7.36 38.14 17.67
C VAL A 28 -7.51 37.66 19.11
N LEU A 29 -7.23 36.39 19.37
CA LEU A 29 -7.34 35.77 20.69
C LEU A 29 -6.39 36.41 21.71
N GLU A 30 -5.13 36.59 21.34
CA GLU A 30 -4.11 37.21 22.19
C GLU A 30 -4.48 38.69 22.49
N ASN A 31 -5.00 39.43 21.50
CA ASN A 31 -5.45 40.82 21.68
C ASN A 31 -6.66 40.99 22.61
N ILE A 32 -7.53 39.98 22.71
CA ILE A 32 -8.67 40.00 23.65
C ILE A 32 -8.36 39.31 24.99
N GLY A 33 -7.09 38.99 25.23
CA GLY A 33 -6.58 38.50 26.52
C GLY A 33 -6.68 36.99 26.71
N TYR A 34 -6.80 36.21 25.63
CA TYR A 34 -6.62 34.75 25.70
C TYR A 34 -5.16 34.35 25.61
N GLU A 35 -4.81 33.33 26.36
CA GLU A 35 -3.58 32.55 26.21
C GLU A 35 -3.88 31.31 25.38
N VAL A 36 -3.25 31.19 24.22
CA VAL A 36 -3.35 29.99 23.37
C VAL A 36 -2.40 28.92 23.89
N THR A 37 -2.98 27.94 24.59
CA THR A 37 -2.27 26.89 25.31
C THR A 37 -1.68 25.81 24.40
N GLU A 38 -2.42 25.42 23.37
CA GLU A 38 -2.04 24.34 22.45
C GLU A 38 -2.57 24.60 21.04
N THR A 39 -1.86 24.09 20.03
CA THR A 39 -2.30 24.13 18.63
C THR A 39 -2.23 22.71 18.06
N PHE A 40 -3.31 22.26 17.46
CA PHE A 40 -3.41 20.95 16.81
C PHE A 40 -3.43 21.14 15.29
N ASP A 41 -2.79 20.25 14.54
CA ASP A 41 -2.92 20.21 13.08
C ASP A 41 -2.69 18.78 12.58
N ASP A 42 -3.56 18.30 11.68
CA ASP A 42 -3.42 16.94 11.12
C ASP A 42 -2.20 16.83 10.19
N LYS A 43 -1.78 17.93 9.55
CA LYS A 43 -0.69 17.99 8.56
C LYS A 43 0.11 19.30 8.72
N PRO A 44 0.84 19.48 9.84
CA PRO A 44 1.53 20.74 10.11
C PRO A 44 2.57 21.05 9.03
N SER A 45 2.40 22.18 8.36
CA SER A 45 3.32 22.60 7.28
C SER A 45 4.64 23.20 7.78
N GLY A 46 4.69 23.63 9.06
CA GLY A 46 5.85 24.30 9.67
C GLY A 46 6.17 25.70 9.12
N ARG A 47 5.35 26.23 8.18
CA ARG A 47 5.65 27.49 7.46
C ARG A 47 5.18 28.75 8.16
N HIS A 48 4.28 28.64 9.14
CA HIS A 48 3.58 29.78 9.73
C HIS A 48 3.92 29.90 11.22
N TYR A 49 3.86 31.11 11.77
CA TYR A 49 4.10 31.37 13.20
C TYR A 49 3.15 30.59 14.12
N ALA A 50 1.93 30.32 13.65
CA ALA A 50 0.96 29.45 14.32
C ALA A 50 1.42 27.98 14.42
N SER A 51 2.55 27.61 13.80
CA SER A 51 3.14 26.28 13.84
C SER A 51 4.07 26.03 15.03
N LYS A 52 4.10 26.89 16.07
CA LYS A 52 4.83 26.63 17.32
C LYS A 52 4.02 25.70 18.23
N ASN A 53 4.69 24.72 18.85
CA ASN A 53 4.08 23.75 19.77
C ASN A 53 2.87 23.03 19.16
N VAL A 54 2.99 22.61 17.90
CA VAL A 54 1.91 21.89 17.22
C VAL A 54 1.94 20.42 17.59
N THR A 55 0.83 19.92 18.08
CA THR A 55 0.56 18.50 18.29
C THR A 55 -0.27 17.96 17.13
N THR A 56 -0.22 16.64 16.93
CA THR A 56 -0.98 15.97 15.87
C THR A 56 -2.48 16.19 16.08
N GLY A 57 -3.19 16.51 15.00
CA GLY A 57 -4.64 16.65 15.00
C GLY A 57 -5.40 15.34 15.25
N ALA A 58 -6.71 15.44 15.34
CA ALA A 58 -7.62 14.37 15.73
C ALA A 58 -8.04 13.44 14.58
N ARG A 59 -7.78 13.78 13.30
CA ARG A 59 -8.28 12.98 12.17
C ARG A 59 -7.68 11.57 12.14
N ASP A 60 -6.39 11.44 12.45
CA ASP A 60 -5.70 10.15 12.42
C ASP A 60 -5.88 9.37 13.74
N ASN A 61 -6.17 10.06 14.85
CA ASN A 61 -6.30 9.42 16.15
C ASN A 61 -7.22 10.18 17.12
N LEU A 62 -8.53 10.12 16.86
CA LEU A 62 -9.55 10.82 17.64
C LEU A 62 -9.57 10.44 19.13
N LYS A 63 -9.18 9.20 19.47
CA LYS A 63 -9.22 8.69 20.86
C LYS A 63 -8.19 9.37 21.75
N ASP A 64 -7.04 9.70 21.18
CA ASP A 64 -5.93 10.30 21.91
C ASP A 64 -5.99 11.84 21.90
N PHE A 65 -6.96 12.41 21.17
CA PHE A 65 -7.23 13.85 21.23
C PHE A 65 -7.85 14.23 22.57
N PRO A 66 -7.35 15.27 23.27
CA PRO A 66 -7.91 15.71 24.54
C PRO A 66 -9.25 16.43 24.31
N HIS A 67 -10.35 15.69 24.31
CA HIS A 67 -11.70 16.26 24.12
C HIS A 67 -12.07 17.22 25.27
N ASP A 68 -11.72 16.84 26.49
CA ASP A 68 -11.90 17.65 27.70
C ASP A 68 -10.82 18.73 27.84
N GLY A 69 -11.16 19.89 28.40
CA GLY A 69 -10.20 20.95 28.71
C GLY A 69 -10.68 22.35 28.34
N TYR A 70 -9.75 23.25 28.00
CA TYR A 70 -10.10 24.60 27.57
C TYR A 70 -10.87 24.59 26.23
N PRO A 71 -11.70 25.60 25.96
CA PRO A 71 -12.41 25.70 24.69
C PRO A 71 -11.47 25.68 23.48
N VAL A 72 -12.01 25.30 22.32
CA VAL A 72 -11.28 25.22 21.06
C VAL A 72 -11.80 26.28 20.07
N ILE A 73 -10.90 26.83 19.25
CA ILE A 73 -11.26 27.53 18.00
C ILE A 73 -10.72 26.71 16.82
N ILE A 74 -11.60 26.36 15.89
CA ILE A 74 -11.20 25.71 14.64
C ILE A 74 -10.72 26.78 13.67
N ALA A 75 -9.41 26.91 13.54
CA ALA A 75 -8.72 27.87 12.71
C ALA A 75 -8.44 27.37 11.28
N VAL A 76 -9.43 26.70 10.69
CA VAL A 76 -9.37 26.18 9.31
C VAL A 76 -10.24 27.05 8.41
N GLY A 77 -9.63 27.68 7.40
CA GLY A 77 -10.30 28.61 6.50
C GLY A 77 -11.25 27.93 5.49
N ILE A 78 -11.08 26.64 5.23
CA ILE A 78 -11.93 25.87 4.32
C ILE A 78 -13.21 25.46 5.06
N ASN A 79 -14.37 25.95 4.61
CA ASN A 79 -15.66 25.75 5.29
C ASN A 79 -16.00 24.28 5.53
N ALA A 80 -15.81 23.42 4.52
CA ALA A 80 -16.13 22.00 4.62
C ALA A 80 -15.25 21.26 5.64
N GLU A 81 -13.94 21.53 5.63
CA GLU A 81 -13.02 20.95 6.62
C GLU A 81 -13.33 21.45 8.04
N ARG A 82 -13.68 22.73 8.18
CA ARG A 82 -14.11 23.29 9.47
C ARG A 82 -15.37 22.62 10.00
N ALA A 83 -16.35 22.35 9.12
CA ALA A 83 -17.56 21.63 9.47
C ALA A 83 -17.30 20.16 9.83
N GLU A 84 -16.45 19.48 9.07
CA GLU A 84 -16.00 18.12 9.35
C GLU A 84 -15.35 18.02 10.73
N ILE A 85 -14.40 18.90 11.03
CA ILE A 85 -13.68 18.93 12.32
C ILE A 85 -14.64 19.18 13.47
N ALA A 86 -15.52 20.18 13.35
CA ALA A 86 -16.54 20.46 14.36
C ALA A 86 -17.45 19.25 14.61
N GLY A 87 -17.76 18.48 13.56
CA GLY A 87 -18.65 17.33 13.65
C GLY A 87 -18.11 16.14 14.44
N PHE A 88 -16.78 15.93 14.46
CA PHE A 88 -16.17 14.83 15.22
C PHE A 88 -15.51 15.25 16.54
N LEU A 89 -15.25 16.55 16.74
CA LEU A 89 -14.62 17.05 17.96
C LEU A 89 -15.65 17.16 19.08
N LYS A 90 -15.38 16.54 20.23
CA LYS A 90 -16.26 16.62 21.42
C LYS A 90 -15.70 17.63 22.41
N SER A 91 -15.58 18.88 21.99
CA SER A 91 -15.03 19.97 22.81
C SER A 91 -15.97 21.15 22.88
N ASP A 92 -15.86 21.93 23.95
CA ASP A 92 -16.48 23.26 24.02
C ASP A 92 -15.80 24.21 23.03
N PHE A 93 -16.58 25.08 22.40
CA PHE A 93 -16.09 26.11 21.48
C PHE A 93 -16.35 27.50 22.07
N ASP A 94 -15.43 28.42 21.84
CA ASP A 94 -15.60 29.83 22.23
C ASP A 94 -15.66 30.72 20.99
N LYS A 95 -15.80 32.03 21.17
CA LYS A 95 -15.82 33.03 20.10
C LYS A 95 -14.52 33.83 20.11
N ALA A 96 -14.06 34.21 18.91
CA ALA A 96 -12.92 35.12 18.76
C ALA A 96 -13.38 36.40 18.05
N ILE A 97 -13.60 37.48 18.82
CA ILE A 97 -14.13 38.75 18.29
C ILE A 97 -13.09 39.84 18.43
N HIS A 98 -12.62 40.40 17.32
CA HIS A 98 -11.64 41.47 17.33
C HIS A 98 -12.21 42.75 17.98
N PRO A 99 -11.47 43.47 18.85
CA PRO A 99 -11.95 44.67 19.55
C PRO A 99 -12.41 45.84 18.68
N SER A 100 -12.03 45.84 17.40
CA SER A 100 -12.43 46.87 16.43
C SER A 100 -13.65 46.51 15.61
N ALA A 101 -14.23 45.32 15.81
CA ALA A 101 -15.52 44.98 15.23
C ALA A 101 -16.62 45.80 15.92
N ILE A 102 -17.56 46.31 15.14
CA ILE A 102 -18.73 47.05 15.64
C ILE A 102 -19.91 46.09 15.57
N ILE A 103 -20.42 45.69 16.74
CA ILE A 103 -21.49 44.70 16.85
C ILE A 103 -22.66 45.34 17.58
N ALA A 104 -23.83 45.35 16.94
CA ALA A 104 -25.05 45.84 17.56
C ALA A 104 -25.43 44.99 18.79
N PRO A 105 -25.91 45.58 19.90
CA PRO A 105 -26.26 44.83 21.11
C PRO A 105 -27.33 43.75 20.92
N THR A 106 -28.17 43.87 19.89
CA THR A 106 -29.23 42.89 19.59
C THR A 106 -28.78 41.78 18.64
N ALA A 107 -27.55 41.82 18.12
CA ALA A 107 -27.02 40.76 17.27
C ALA A 107 -26.67 39.51 18.11
N LYS A 108 -26.87 38.33 17.52
CA LYS A 108 -26.56 37.03 18.14
C LYS A 108 -25.45 36.35 17.37
N ILE A 109 -24.48 35.75 18.09
CA ILE A 109 -23.32 35.09 17.50
C ILE A 109 -23.13 33.72 18.17
N GLY A 110 -23.16 32.66 17.37
CA GLY A 110 -22.94 31.27 17.80
C GLY A 110 -21.50 30.97 18.19
N ASP A 111 -21.28 29.82 18.82
CA ASP A 111 -19.97 29.37 19.29
C ASP A 111 -19.05 28.95 18.14
N GLY A 112 -17.74 28.98 18.36
CA GLY A 112 -16.72 28.72 17.34
C GLY A 112 -16.57 29.82 16.28
N THR A 113 -17.42 30.85 16.31
CA THR A 113 -17.43 31.94 15.33
C THR A 113 -16.31 32.95 15.57
N VAL A 114 -15.68 33.38 14.46
CA VAL A 114 -14.59 34.36 14.46
C VAL A 114 -15.04 35.63 13.73
N VAL A 115 -14.87 36.78 14.37
CA VAL A 115 -15.14 38.11 13.81
C VAL A 115 -13.84 38.91 13.79
N PHE A 116 -13.38 39.26 12.59
CA PHE A 116 -12.10 39.95 12.38
C PHE A 116 -12.22 41.48 12.45
N ALA A 117 -11.07 42.15 12.38
CA ALA A 117 -10.93 43.58 12.53
C ALA A 117 -11.83 44.38 11.57
N GLY A 118 -12.50 45.41 12.13
CA GLY A 118 -13.32 46.35 11.37
C GLY A 118 -14.60 45.79 10.75
N ALA A 119 -14.97 44.54 11.08
CA ALA A 119 -16.28 44.01 10.68
C ALA A 119 -17.41 44.78 11.36
N ILE A 120 -18.53 44.98 10.66
CA ILE A 120 -19.72 45.69 11.17
C ILE A 120 -20.92 44.74 11.10
N ILE A 121 -21.57 44.51 12.24
CA ILE A 121 -22.75 43.65 12.38
C ILE A 121 -23.87 44.49 13.00
N GLN A 122 -24.92 44.73 12.22
CA GLN A 122 -26.02 45.63 12.58
C GLN A 122 -27.17 44.91 13.31
N PRO A 123 -28.14 45.66 13.89
CA PRO A 123 -29.18 45.13 14.77
C PRO A 123 -29.93 43.91 14.21
N ASN A 124 -30.31 43.03 15.14
CA ASN A 124 -31.16 41.85 14.91
C ASN A 124 -30.57 40.78 13.98
N THR A 125 -29.30 40.90 13.59
CA THR A 125 -28.60 39.87 12.83
C THR A 125 -28.36 38.63 13.69
N VAL A 126 -28.57 37.45 13.11
CA VAL A 126 -28.27 36.15 13.72
C VAL A 126 -27.14 35.48 12.94
N ILE A 127 -26.04 35.19 13.63
CA ILE A 127 -24.88 34.48 13.10
C ILE A 127 -24.78 33.12 13.80
N GLY A 128 -24.71 32.06 13.00
CA GLY A 128 -24.58 30.68 13.45
C GLY A 128 -23.23 30.35 14.06
N GLU A 129 -22.98 29.05 14.17
CA GLU A 129 -21.77 28.47 14.76
C GLU A 129 -20.65 28.33 13.73
N HIS A 130 -19.40 28.44 14.19
CA HIS A 130 -18.20 28.28 13.36
C HIS A 130 -18.17 29.15 12.09
N VAL A 131 -18.79 30.33 12.15
CA VAL A 131 -18.83 31.29 11.04
C VAL A 131 -17.53 32.10 11.03
N ILE A 132 -17.08 32.49 9.84
CA ILE A 132 -16.00 33.47 9.68
C ILE A 132 -16.59 34.78 9.14
N ILE A 133 -16.55 35.83 9.95
CA ILE A 133 -16.82 37.21 9.51
C ILE A 133 -15.48 37.92 9.38
N ASN A 134 -15.03 38.10 8.14
CA ASN A 134 -13.66 38.50 7.86
C ASN A 134 -13.47 40.04 7.83
N THR A 135 -12.22 40.47 7.71
CA THR A 135 -11.78 41.85 7.89
C THR A 135 -12.60 42.84 7.06
N GLY A 136 -13.24 43.79 7.74
CA GLY A 136 -14.04 44.84 7.10
C GLY A 136 -15.31 44.34 6.40
N ALA A 137 -15.78 43.12 6.67
CA ALA A 137 -17.09 42.67 6.19
C ALA A 137 -18.22 43.51 6.82
N SER A 138 -19.25 43.83 6.06
CA SER A 138 -20.40 44.62 6.50
C SER A 138 -21.67 43.79 6.38
N ILE A 139 -22.35 43.61 7.51
CA ILE A 139 -23.59 42.83 7.64
C ILE A 139 -24.62 43.78 8.22
N ASP A 140 -25.58 44.19 7.39
CA ASP A 140 -26.63 45.14 7.78
C ASP A 140 -27.71 44.48 8.66
N HIS A 141 -28.82 45.16 8.90
CA HIS A 141 -29.82 44.72 9.87
C HIS A 141 -30.62 43.47 9.43
N ASP A 142 -31.10 42.70 10.42
CA ASP A 142 -32.00 41.56 10.24
C ASP A 142 -31.47 40.44 9.31
N ASN A 143 -30.14 40.26 9.24
CA ASN A 143 -29.50 39.20 8.47
C ASN A 143 -29.51 37.85 9.20
N ILE A 144 -29.51 36.75 8.45
CA ILE A 144 -29.37 35.39 8.99
C ILE A 144 -28.20 34.69 8.30
N ILE A 145 -27.15 34.35 9.05
CA ILE A 145 -25.95 33.68 8.55
C ILE A 145 -25.86 32.30 9.17
N GLY A 146 -25.97 31.25 8.35
CA GLY A 146 -25.94 29.86 8.79
C GLY A 146 -24.55 29.38 9.20
N ASP A 147 -24.52 28.24 9.88
CA ASP A 147 -23.30 27.65 10.45
C ASP A 147 -22.23 27.41 9.39
N PHE A 148 -20.95 27.48 9.78
CA PHE A 148 -19.80 27.27 8.89
C PHE A 148 -19.68 28.23 7.70
N ALA A 149 -20.55 29.25 7.58
CA ALA A 149 -20.45 30.23 6.51
C ALA A 149 -19.15 31.06 6.63
N HIS A 150 -18.75 31.68 5.52
CA HIS A 150 -17.60 32.58 5.48
C HIS A 150 -17.93 33.83 4.68
N ILE A 151 -18.03 34.95 5.37
CA ILE A 151 -18.17 36.28 4.78
C ILE A 151 -16.78 36.89 4.65
N SER A 152 -16.26 36.93 3.43
CA SER A 152 -14.88 37.32 3.12
C SER A 152 -14.60 38.81 3.33
N PRO A 153 -13.32 39.23 3.30
CA PRO A 153 -12.95 40.63 3.48
C PRO A 153 -13.75 41.58 2.59
N LYS A 154 -14.26 42.66 3.19
CA LYS A 154 -15.02 43.71 2.51
C LYS A 154 -16.28 43.24 1.76
N ALA A 155 -16.77 42.03 1.99
CA ALA A 155 -18.09 41.63 1.50
C ALA A 155 -19.17 42.43 2.23
N ALA A 156 -20.23 42.83 1.51
CA ALA A 156 -21.34 43.62 2.02
C ALA A 156 -22.67 42.88 1.82
N LEU A 157 -23.38 42.63 2.92
CA LEU A 157 -24.72 42.07 2.94
C LEU A 157 -25.69 43.18 3.39
N CYS A 158 -26.60 43.59 2.51
CA CYS A 158 -27.63 44.57 2.88
C CYS A 158 -28.70 43.95 3.80
N GLY A 159 -29.74 44.72 4.17
CA GLY A 159 -30.74 44.27 5.13
C GLY A 159 -31.53 43.03 4.68
N HIS A 160 -31.83 42.13 5.63
CA HIS A 160 -32.65 40.92 5.42
C HIS A 160 -32.06 39.87 4.44
N VAL A 161 -30.75 39.76 4.30
CA VAL A 161 -30.11 38.68 3.54
C VAL A 161 -30.02 37.41 4.39
N GLU A 162 -30.32 36.27 3.76
CA GLU A 162 -30.12 34.94 4.32
C GLU A 162 -28.91 34.28 3.62
N VAL A 163 -27.94 33.78 4.40
CA VAL A 163 -26.81 33.00 3.89
C VAL A 163 -26.88 31.60 4.48
N GLY A 164 -27.06 30.60 3.63
CA GLY A 164 -27.13 29.21 4.06
C GLY A 164 -25.81 28.70 4.66
N GLU A 165 -25.95 27.64 5.45
CA GLU A 165 -24.86 26.86 6.05
C GLU A 165 -23.71 26.58 5.06
N GLY A 166 -22.47 26.76 5.48
CA GLY A 166 -21.26 26.42 4.72
C GLY A 166 -20.98 27.33 3.51
N SER A 167 -21.85 28.30 3.21
CA SER A 167 -21.69 29.20 2.06
C SER A 167 -20.54 30.18 2.23
N HIS A 168 -19.84 30.45 1.12
CA HIS A 168 -18.75 31.40 1.06
C HIS A 168 -19.15 32.62 0.23
N VAL A 169 -19.15 33.80 0.85
CA VAL A 169 -19.34 35.09 0.18
C VAL A 169 -17.97 35.70 -0.06
N GLY A 170 -17.55 35.78 -1.32
CA GLY A 170 -16.20 36.16 -1.73
C GLY A 170 -15.84 37.63 -1.45
N VAL A 171 -14.53 37.92 -1.48
CA VAL A 171 -13.96 39.24 -1.17
C VAL A 171 -14.66 40.34 -1.98
N GLY A 172 -15.14 41.38 -1.31
CA GLY A 172 -15.77 42.52 -1.97
C GLY A 172 -17.08 42.23 -2.70
N ALA A 173 -17.70 41.06 -2.50
CA ALA A 173 -19.02 40.78 -3.06
C ALA A 173 -20.10 41.62 -2.37
N VAL A 174 -21.15 41.98 -3.11
CA VAL A 174 -22.28 42.78 -2.63
C VAL A 174 -23.57 41.97 -2.84
N VAL A 175 -24.36 41.83 -1.79
CA VAL A 175 -25.66 41.15 -1.82
C VAL A 175 -26.75 42.16 -1.47
N ILE A 176 -27.69 42.36 -2.39
CA ILE A 176 -28.78 43.35 -2.21
C ILE A 176 -29.79 42.87 -1.16
N PRO A 177 -30.64 43.77 -0.61
CA PRO A 177 -31.58 43.40 0.44
C PRO A 177 -32.50 42.24 0.07
N LYS A 178 -32.89 41.44 1.06
CA LYS A 178 -33.89 40.34 0.94
C LYS A 178 -33.50 39.17 0.03
N VAL A 179 -32.23 39.04 -0.34
CA VAL A 179 -31.74 37.90 -1.11
C VAL A 179 -31.45 36.71 -0.20
N LYS A 180 -31.84 35.52 -0.66
CA LYS A 180 -31.48 34.24 -0.05
C LYS A 180 -30.37 33.55 -0.83
N ILE A 181 -29.21 33.39 -0.20
CA ILE A 181 -28.14 32.52 -0.67
C ILE A 181 -28.34 31.15 -0.03
N GLY A 182 -28.46 30.12 -0.85
CA GLY A 182 -28.60 28.74 -0.42
C GLY A 182 -27.41 28.23 0.38
N LYS A 183 -27.49 26.99 0.85
CA LYS A 183 -26.40 26.31 1.55
C LYS A 183 -25.24 26.06 0.62
N TRP A 184 -24.03 26.02 1.16
CA TRP A 184 -22.87 25.47 0.47
C TRP A 184 -22.59 26.17 -0.88
N CYS A 185 -22.97 27.43 -1.00
CA CYS A 185 -22.76 28.24 -2.18
C CYS A 185 -21.37 28.87 -2.21
N THR A 186 -20.92 29.26 -3.39
CA THR A 186 -19.70 30.06 -3.59
C THR A 186 -20.04 31.31 -4.38
N ILE A 187 -20.04 32.47 -3.73
CA ILE A 187 -20.15 33.77 -4.39
C ILE A 187 -18.73 34.24 -4.67
N GLY A 188 -18.39 34.45 -5.94
CA GLY A 188 -17.06 34.89 -6.36
C GLY A 188 -16.71 36.29 -5.86
N ALA A 189 -15.42 36.59 -5.78
CA ALA A 189 -14.95 37.93 -5.41
C ALA A 189 -15.53 39.02 -6.33
N GLY A 190 -15.91 40.16 -5.76
CA GLY A 190 -16.47 41.30 -6.48
C GLY A 190 -17.84 41.07 -7.13
N THR A 191 -18.52 39.96 -6.81
CA THR A 191 -19.82 39.61 -7.41
C THR A 191 -20.94 40.46 -6.84
N VAL A 192 -21.88 40.89 -7.68
CA VAL A 192 -23.10 41.58 -7.25
C VAL A 192 -24.29 40.64 -7.37
N VAL A 193 -24.81 40.16 -6.25
CA VAL A 193 -25.92 39.20 -6.21
C VAL A 193 -27.23 39.97 -6.15
N LEU A 194 -28.04 39.82 -7.20
CA LEU A 194 -29.32 40.52 -7.37
C LEU A 194 -30.55 39.63 -7.14
N ASN A 195 -30.39 38.32 -7.11
CA ASN A 195 -31.48 37.34 -6.98
C ASN A 195 -31.04 36.21 -6.06
N ASP A 196 -32.03 35.46 -5.56
CA ASP A 196 -31.80 34.26 -4.77
C ASP A 196 -30.88 33.27 -5.49
N VAL A 197 -30.03 32.62 -4.70
CA VAL A 197 -29.02 31.67 -5.17
C VAL A 197 -29.41 30.29 -4.66
N PRO A 198 -29.67 29.31 -5.54
CA PRO A 198 -29.98 27.94 -5.12
C PRO A 198 -28.81 27.31 -4.36
N ASP A 199 -29.10 26.33 -3.50
CA ASP A 199 -28.08 25.55 -2.78
C ASP A 199 -26.99 25.02 -3.73
N TYR A 200 -25.77 24.92 -3.19
CA TYR A 200 -24.59 24.38 -3.87
C TYR A 200 -24.14 25.16 -5.13
N SER A 201 -24.69 26.34 -5.37
CA SER A 201 -24.40 27.14 -6.56
C SER A 201 -23.08 27.91 -6.45
N THR A 202 -22.42 28.11 -7.59
CA THR A 202 -21.31 29.07 -7.76
C THR A 202 -21.80 30.24 -8.61
N VAL A 203 -21.71 31.45 -8.07
CA VAL A 203 -22.17 32.69 -8.69
C VAL A 203 -20.98 33.62 -8.89
N VAL A 204 -20.81 34.17 -10.10
CA VAL A 204 -19.73 35.12 -10.39
C VAL A 204 -20.24 36.29 -11.23
N GLY A 205 -19.54 37.42 -11.16
CA GLY A 205 -19.73 38.56 -12.06
C GLY A 205 -20.57 39.70 -11.49
N ASN A 206 -20.67 40.78 -12.27
CA ASN A 206 -21.50 41.93 -11.97
C ASN A 206 -22.29 42.31 -13.25
N PRO A 207 -23.59 41.97 -13.34
CA PRO A 207 -24.40 41.29 -12.34
C PRO A 207 -24.01 39.81 -12.18
N GLY A 208 -24.20 39.27 -10.98
CA GLY A 208 -23.89 37.89 -10.63
C GLY A 208 -24.76 36.89 -11.37
N LYS A 209 -24.13 35.86 -11.95
CA LYS A 209 -24.81 34.75 -12.63
C LYS A 209 -24.35 33.41 -12.07
N VAL A 210 -25.29 32.49 -11.91
CA VAL A 210 -24.98 31.09 -11.58
C VAL A 210 -24.24 30.48 -12.76
N ILE A 211 -22.99 30.06 -12.54
CA ILE A 211 -22.16 29.40 -13.56
C ILE A 211 -22.05 27.90 -13.34
N LYS A 212 -22.39 27.43 -12.14
CA LYS A 212 -22.32 26.02 -11.76
C LYS A 212 -23.24 25.76 -10.58
N ILE A 213 -23.91 24.61 -10.55
CA ILE A 213 -24.55 24.06 -9.35
C ILE A 213 -23.81 22.74 -9.04
N LYS A 214 -23.26 22.63 -7.83
CA LYS A 214 -22.54 21.43 -7.37
C LYS A 214 -23.55 20.44 -6.77
N THR A 215 -23.27 19.14 -6.79
CA THR A 215 -24.01 18.20 -5.95
C THR A 215 -23.43 18.21 -4.53
N PRO A 216 -24.18 17.79 -3.49
CA PRO A 216 -23.62 17.65 -2.13
C PRO A 216 -22.35 16.77 -2.10
N GLU A 217 -22.27 15.76 -2.95
CA GLU A 217 -21.10 14.88 -3.11
C GLU A 217 -19.87 15.58 -3.71
N GLU A 218 -20.07 16.60 -4.56
CA GLU A 218 -18.99 17.39 -5.19
C GLU A 218 -18.29 18.37 -4.22
N GLN A 219 -18.76 18.50 -2.98
CA GLN A 219 -18.16 19.38 -1.96
C GLN A 219 -17.26 18.67 -0.96
N LEU A 220 -17.61 17.46 -0.55
CA LEU A 220 -16.81 16.62 0.34
C LEU A 220 -15.72 15.87 -0.43
N ASN A 221 -15.98 15.58 -1.69
CA ASN A 221 -14.97 15.11 -2.61
C ASN A 221 -14.59 16.28 -3.52
N THR A 222 -13.31 16.68 -3.52
CA THR A 222 -12.70 17.03 -4.80
C THR A 222 -13.17 15.95 -5.76
N LYS A 223 -13.91 16.26 -6.84
CA LYS A 223 -14.16 15.28 -7.91
C LYS A 223 -12.89 14.45 -8.03
N PRO A 224 -12.93 13.10 -8.03
CA PRO A 224 -11.71 12.35 -8.31
C PRO A 224 -11.21 12.97 -9.59
N LYS A 225 -10.08 13.71 -9.51
CA LYS A 225 -9.43 14.22 -10.70
C LYS A 225 -9.29 12.97 -11.54
N GLN A 226 -9.96 12.97 -12.70
CA GLN A 226 -9.85 11.87 -13.62
C GLN A 226 -8.36 11.56 -13.73
N SER A 227 -7.99 10.37 -13.28
CA SER A 227 -6.59 10.02 -13.18
C SER A 227 -6.14 9.66 -14.59
N ASP A 228 -5.14 10.35 -15.09
CA ASP A 228 -4.51 9.95 -16.36
C ASP A 228 -4.05 8.48 -16.27
N ILE A 229 -3.61 8.05 -15.09
CA ILE A 229 -3.19 6.67 -14.84
C ILE A 229 -3.48 6.23 -13.39
N THR A 230 -4.01 5.03 -13.21
CA THR A 230 -4.27 4.42 -11.90
C THR A 230 -3.57 3.08 -11.75
N PHE A 231 -2.79 2.93 -10.69
CA PHE A 231 -2.18 1.67 -10.28
C PHE A 231 -3.07 0.99 -9.23
N VAL A 232 -3.48 -0.25 -9.51
CA VAL A 232 -4.22 -1.11 -8.58
C VAL A 232 -3.27 -2.14 -7.99
N GLY A 233 -2.91 -1.96 -6.73
CA GLY A 233 -1.80 -2.63 -6.05
C GLY A 233 -0.52 -1.80 -6.10
N SER A 234 0.16 -1.72 -4.97
CA SER A 234 1.34 -0.89 -4.72
C SER A 234 2.54 -1.74 -4.29
N GLY A 235 2.70 -2.90 -4.93
CA GLY A 235 3.90 -3.71 -4.79
C GLY A 235 5.06 -3.20 -5.65
N ILE A 236 6.17 -3.94 -5.64
CA ILE A 236 7.40 -3.54 -6.36
C ILE A 236 7.21 -3.42 -7.88
N SER A 237 6.28 -4.15 -8.50
CA SER A 237 5.95 -4.00 -9.92
C SER A 237 5.40 -2.61 -10.25
N SER A 238 4.44 -2.10 -9.47
CA SER A 238 3.96 -0.73 -9.58
C SER A 238 5.07 0.27 -9.28
N SER A 239 5.84 0.05 -8.21
CA SER A 239 6.93 0.94 -7.80
C SER A 239 7.99 1.13 -8.89
N PHE A 240 8.48 0.05 -9.49
CA PHE A 240 9.44 0.15 -10.59
C PHE A 240 8.82 0.71 -11.87
N THR A 241 7.55 0.41 -12.16
CA THR A 241 6.84 1.02 -13.30
C THR A 241 6.72 2.53 -13.12
N ILE A 242 6.37 3.00 -11.92
CA ILE A 242 6.33 4.43 -11.59
C ILE A 242 7.71 5.07 -11.73
N LEU A 243 8.76 4.47 -11.16
CA LEU A 243 10.12 5.00 -11.24
C LEU A 243 10.59 5.15 -12.70
N HIS A 244 10.42 4.10 -13.51
CA HIS A 244 10.81 4.12 -14.91
C HIS A 244 9.97 5.12 -15.72
N PHE A 245 8.67 5.20 -15.47
CA PHE A 245 7.81 6.20 -16.10
C PHE A 245 8.26 7.63 -15.78
N LEU A 246 8.59 7.93 -14.51
CA LEU A 246 9.09 9.24 -14.10
C LEU A 246 10.47 9.56 -14.71
N ASP A 247 11.36 8.57 -14.83
CA ASP A 247 12.65 8.75 -15.51
C ASP A 247 12.47 9.07 -17.01
N LEU A 248 11.43 8.53 -17.65
CA LEU A 248 11.07 8.88 -19.02
C LEU A 248 10.45 10.27 -19.11
N LEU A 249 9.57 10.62 -18.16
CA LEU A 249 8.93 11.93 -18.05
C LEU A 249 9.97 13.06 -18.01
N GLU A 250 11.05 12.89 -17.23
CA GLU A 250 12.15 13.86 -17.14
C GLU A 250 12.81 14.14 -18.49
N LYS A 251 12.92 13.11 -19.34
CA LYS A 251 13.59 13.20 -20.65
C LYS A 251 12.71 13.85 -21.72
N THR A 252 11.38 13.81 -21.57
CA THR A 252 10.42 14.21 -22.62
C THR A 252 10.04 15.70 -22.63
N ASN A 253 10.55 16.53 -21.72
CA ASN A 253 10.33 18.00 -21.68
C ASN A 253 8.85 18.44 -21.83
N THR A 254 7.90 17.63 -21.35
CA THR A 254 6.46 17.93 -21.41
C THR A 254 6.04 18.96 -20.36
N ARG A 255 5.00 19.74 -20.68
CA ARG A 255 4.33 20.65 -19.73
C ARG A 255 2.97 20.12 -19.24
N LYS A 256 2.50 18.96 -19.75
CA LYS A 256 1.23 18.37 -19.30
C LYS A 256 1.43 17.81 -17.89
N LYS A 257 0.64 18.31 -16.94
CA LYS A 257 0.57 17.74 -15.59
C LYS A 257 -0.17 16.40 -15.65
N ILE A 258 0.41 15.35 -15.05
CA ILE A 258 -0.15 13.98 -15.07
C ILE A 258 -0.73 13.64 -13.69
N HIS A 259 -1.97 13.16 -13.65
CA HIS A 259 -2.66 12.73 -12.45
C HIS A 259 -2.50 11.22 -12.26
N ILE A 260 -1.78 10.83 -11.20
CA ILE A 260 -1.50 9.43 -10.85
C ILE A 260 -2.31 9.06 -9.61
N SER A 261 -3.15 8.03 -9.70
CA SER A 261 -3.76 7.39 -8.53
C SER A 261 -3.07 6.07 -8.20
N ILE A 262 -2.83 5.79 -6.92
CA ILE A 262 -2.28 4.54 -6.43
C ILE A 262 -3.25 3.99 -5.38
N ILE A 263 -3.84 2.85 -5.67
CA ILE A 263 -4.85 2.20 -4.83
C ILE A 263 -4.26 0.92 -4.28
N ASP A 264 -4.24 0.77 -2.96
CA ASP A 264 -3.88 -0.49 -2.31
C ASP A 264 -4.76 -0.72 -1.09
N LYS A 265 -5.16 -1.97 -0.86
CA LYS A 265 -5.96 -2.33 0.32
C LYS A 265 -5.16 -2.25 1.62
N TYR A 266 -3.83 -2.16 1.54
CA TYR A 266 -2.95 -1.95 2.67
C TYR A 266 -2.43 -0.51 2.73
N GLN A 267 -2.23 0.00 3.95
CA GLN A 267 -1.74 1.37 4.17
C GLN A 267 -0.28 1.55 3.78
N GLU A 268 0.49 0.46 3.75
CA GLU A 268 1.89 0.49 3.36
C GLU A 268 2.05 0.36 1.85
N PHE A 269 2.13 1.52 1.19
CA PHE A 269 2.40 1.61 -0.25
C PHE A 269 3.86 1.27 -0.60
N HIS A 270 4.07 0.91 -1.86
CA HIS A 270 5.34 0.71 -2.60
C HIS A 270 6.15 -0.56 -2.32
N SER A 271 5.98 -1.17 -1.15
CA SER A 271 6.78 -2.32 -0.72
C SER A 271 6.11 -3.67 -0.98
N GLY A 272 4.77 -3.71 -1.05
CA GLY A 272 4.00 -4.96 -1.09
C GLY A 272 4.17 -5.82 0.17
N ILE A 273 3.64 -7.05 0.14
CA ILE A 273 3.68 -7.97 1.30
C ILE A 273 5.10 -8.41 1.65
N PRO A 274 5.91 -8.93 0.70
CA PRO A 274 7.18 -9.58 1.05
C PRO A 274 8.23 -8.60 1.56
N TYR A 275 8.20 -7.35 1.12
CA TYR A 275 9.16 -6.33 1.57
C TYR A 275 8.53 -5.37 2.58
N GLY A 276 7.28 -5.65 2.97
CA GLY A 276 6.43 -4.91 3.89
C GLY A 276 6.64 -5.25 5.36
N SER A 277 5.99 -4.47 6.23
CA SER A 277 5.87 -4.71 7.67
C SER A 277 5.16 -6.03 7.98
N ARG A 278 4.24 -6.44 7.10
CA ARG A 278 3.48 -7.69 7.21
C ARG A 278 4.32 -8.95 7.23
N SER A 279 5.53 -8.84 6.72
CA SER A 279 6.51 -9.89 6.51
C SER A 279 7.46 -10.07 7.72
N GLY A 280 7.43 -9.14 8.69
CA GLY A 280 8.47 -9.01 9.72
C GLY A 280 9.72 -8.30 9.21
N PHE A 281 10.54 -7.78 10.13
CA PHE A 281 11.78 -7.06 9.81
C PHE A 281 12.99 -8.00 9.73
N SER A 282 12.99 -9.09 10.49
CA SER A 282 14.13 -10.04 10.54
C SER A 282 14.08 -11.21 9.56
N VAL A 283 13.18 -11.18 8.58
CA VAL A 283 13.11 -12.20 7.53
C VAL A 283 14.08 -11.87 6.41
N HIS A 284 14.90 -12.83 6.01
CA HIS A 284 15.93 -12.69 4.99
C HIS A 284 15.40 -12.99 3.57
N LEU A 285 16.18 -12.58 2.57
CA LEU A 285 15.99 -13.02 1.19
C LEU A 285 16.28 -14.52 1.08
N ILE A 286 15.63 -15.18 0.11
CA ILE A 286 15.87 -16.59 -0.23
C ILE A 286 17.05 -16.80 -1.17
N THR A 287 17.60 -15.71 -1.71
CA THR A 287 18.81 -15.69 -2.56
C THR A 287 19.78 -14.65 -2.01
N SER A 288 21.06 -14.76 -2.36
CA SER A 288 22.03 -13.69 -2.10
C SER A 288 21.62 -12.39 -2.80
N LEU A 289 22.15 -11.26 -2.31
CA LEU A 289 21.79 -9.94 -2.81
C LEU A 289 22.11 -9.76 -4.31
N LYS A 290 23.26 -10.25 -4.77
CA LYS A 290 23.67 -10.19 -6.19
C LYS A 290 22.73 -10.97 -7.12
N ASN A 291 22.13 -12.05 -6.62
CA ASN A 291 21.18 -12.85 -7.36
C ASN A 291 19.74 -12.32 -7.24
N PHE A 292 19.49 -11.47 -6.24
CA PHE A 292 18.19 -10.84 -6.03
C PHE A 292 17.99 -9.63 -6.96
N LEU A 293 18.98 -8.75 -7.11
CA LEU A 293 18.88 -7.52 -7.90
C LEU A 293 19.88 -7.49 -9.06
N PRO A 294 19.44 -7.08 -10.28
CA PRO A 294 20.35 -6.83 -11.38
C PRO A 294 21.02 -5.45 -11.26
N GLU A 295 22.15 -5.27 -11.96
CA GLU A 295 22.71 -3.93 -12.17
C GLU A 295 21.85 -3.08 -13.14
N PRO A 296 21.83 -1.73 -13.01
CA PRO A 296 22.56 -0.89 -12.04
C PRO A 296 21.87 -0.77 -10.67
N GLU A 297 20.79 -1.52 -10.43
CA GLU A 297 19.98 -1.36 -9.22
C GLU A 297 20.67 -1.94 -7.98
N LEU A 298 21.38 -3.06 -8.15
CA LEU A 298 22.23 -3.66 -7.14
C LEU A 298 23.22 -2.64 -6.54
N GLY A 299 24.04 -1.99 -7.38
CA GLY A 299 25.01 -1.00 -6.91
C GLY A 299 24.38 0.21 -6.21
N LYS A 300 23.19 0.65 -6.66
CA LYS A 300 22.44 1.73 -6.00
C LYS A 300 21.96 1.33 -4.61
N PHE A 301 21.46 0.10 -4.48
CA PHE A 301 20.97 -0.38 -3.20
C PHE A 301 22.11 -0.66 -2.21
N ILE A 302 23.24 -1.22 -2.66
CA ILE A 302 24.46 -1.37 -1.83
C ILE A 302 24.92 -0.02 -1.29
N LYS A 303 24.98 1.00 -2.15
CA LYS A 303 25.31 2.37 -1.71
C LYS A 303 24.34 2.88 -0.64
N TRP A 304 23.04 2.61 -0.80
CA TRP A 304 22.04 2.98 0.19
C TRP A 304 22.21 2.19 1.50
N LEU A 305 22.49 0.89 1.45
CA LEU A 305 22.79 0.06 2.63
C LEU A 305 23.97 0.63 3.42
N ASN A 306 25.06 0.99 2.75
CA ASN A 306 26.25 1.55 3.40
C ASN A 306 25.95 2.83 4.20
N ASN A 307 25.06 3.67 3.69
CA ASN A 307 24.65 4.91 4.36
C ASN A 307 23.67 4.67 5.53
N ASN A 308 22.99 3.52 5.56
CA ASN A 308 21.87 3.25 6.46
C ASN A 308 22.11 2.06 7.42
N LYS A 309 23.24 1.34 7.28
CA LYS A 309 23.47 0.06 7.96
C LYS A 309 23.31 0.10 9.48
N ASN A 310 23.72 1.19 10.14
CA ASN A 310 23.66 1.28 11.61
C ASN A 310 22.22 1.15 12.13
N TRP A 311 21.30 2.00 11.67
CA TRP A 311 19.92 1.96 12.14
C TRP A 311 19.18 0.72 11.63
N LEU A 312 19.51 0.23 10.42
CA LEU A 312 18.94 -1.00 9.88
C LEU A 312 19.26 -2.21 10.77
N LEU A 313 20.50 -2.33 11.23
CA LEU A 313 20.91 -3.38 12.14
C LEU A 313 20.28 -3.21 13.52
N ASP A 314 20.06 -1.98 13.99
CA ASP A 314 19.38 -1.75 15.26
C ASP A 314 17.89 -2.12 15.21
N GLU A 315 17.20 -1.84 14.11
CA GLU A 315 15.83 -2.32 13.89
C GLU A 315 15.77 -3.85 13.74
N LEU A 316 16.77 -4.46 13.09
CA LEU A 316 16.89 -5.91 13.00
C LEU A 316 17.01 -6.56 14.38
N LYS A 317 17.78 -5.97 15.29
CA LYS A 317 17.91 -6.44 16.69
C LYS A 317 16.63 -6.29 17.50
N LYS A 318 15.80 -5.28 17.20
CA LYS A 318 14.55 -5.02 17.94
C LYS A 318 13.44 -6.02 17.58
N ASP A 319 13.32 -6.37 16.30
CA ASP A 319 12.30 -7.31 15.80
C ASP A 319 12.77 -8.78 15.83
N GLY A 320 14.06 -8.99 15.62
CA GLY A 320 14.70 -10.30 15.62
C GLY A 320 15.00 -10.83 17.02
N GLY A 321 15.19 -12.14 17.13
CA GLY A 321 15.70 -12.77 18.35
C GLY A 321 17.05 -13.45 18.12
N VAL A 322 17.21 -14.66 18.63
CA VAL A 322 18.53 -15.32 18.73
C VAL A 322 19.16 -15.59 17.36
N LEU A 323 18.37 -15.99 16.35
CA LEU A 323 18.88 -16.28 15.01
C LEU A 323 19.27 -14.99 14.27
N SER A 324 18.52 -13.92 14.50
CA SER A 324 18.82 -12.60 13.93
C SER A 324 20.11 -12.01 14.51
N LEU A 325 20.35 -12.20 15.82
CA LEU A 325 21.60 -11.82 16.47
C LEU A 325 22.79 -12.65 15.97
N ASP A 326 22.61 -13.96 15.80
CA ASP A 326 23.61 -14.87 15.22
C ASP A 326 23.99 -14.45 13.79
N TRP A 327 23.00 -14.07 12.97
CA TRP A 327 23.24 -13.57 11.61
C TRP A 327 24.09 -12.29 11.62
N ILE A 328 23.77 -11.32 12.50
CA ILE A 328 24.56 -10.08 12.62
C ILE A 328 26.00 -10.39 13.03
N ALA A 329 26.19 -11.27 14.01
CA ALA A 329 27.52 -11.63 14.50
C ALA A 329 28.33 -12.37 13.41
N THR A 330 27.68 -13.29 12.70
CA THR A 330 28.30 -14.09 11.63
C THR A 330 28.82 -13.22 10.49
N HIS A 331 28.09 -12.16 10.12
CA HIS A 331 28.41 -11.31 8.96
C HIS A 331 28.96 -9.93 9.34
N ALA A 332 29.39 -9.74 10.58
CA ALA A 332 29.81 -8.43 11.09
C ALA A 332 30.96 -7.83 10.26
N LYS A 333 31.93 -8.65 9.85
CA LYS A 333 33.12 -8.22 9.10
C LYS A 333 32.74 -7.77 7.69
N GLU A 334 31.94 -8.57 6.99
CA GLU A 334 31.45 -8.27 5.65
C GLU A 334 30.63 -6.97 5.66
N ILE A 335 29.74 -6.81 6.64
CA ILE A 335 28.91 -5.61 6.80
C ILE A 335 29.78 -4.37 7.12
N GLU A 336 30.81 -4.50 7.94
CA GLU A 336 31.77 -3.42 8.24
C GLU A 336 32.49 -2.98 6.96
N ASN A 337 32.97 -3.95 6.17
CA ASN A 337 33.67 -3.77 4.91
C ASN A 337 32.77 -3.34 3.73
N ASN A 338 31.45 -3.29 3.93
CA ASN A 338 30.44 -3.03 2.89
C ASN A 338 30.33 -4.12 1.81
N GLU A 339 30.64 -5.36 2.16
CA GLU A 339 30.60 -6.54 1.30
C GLU A 339 29.22 -7.22 1.38
N TRP A 340 28.22 -6.67 0.69
CA TRP A 340 26.83 -7.13 0.79
C TRP A 340 26.40 -8.18 -0.25
N GLU A 341 27.15 -8.33 -1.34
CA GLU A 341 26.70 -9.02 -2.56
C GLU A 341 26.31 -10.50 -2.32
N ASP A 342 27.10 -11.19 -1.51
CA ASP A 342 26.89 -12.61 -1.20
C ASP A 342 25.96 -12.83 0.00
N LEU A 343 25.56 -11.77 0.69
CA LEU A 343 24.72 -11.87 1.86
C LEU A 343 23.25 -12.08 1.49
N PHE A 344 22.60 -12.95 2.23
CA PHE A 344 21.15 -13.11 2.22
C PHE A 344 20.57 -12.10 3.22
N ILE A 345 20.47 -10.84 2.81
CA ILE A 345 20.10 -9.75 3.72
C ILE A 345 18.62 -9.81 4.14
N PRO A 346 18.22 -9.14 5.25
CA PRO A 346 16.82 -8.94 5.58
C PRO A 346 16.06 -8.27 4.43
N ARG A 347 15.01 -8.91 3.92
CA ARG A 347 14.24 -8.44 2.77
C ARG A 347 13.57 -7.08 3.03
N ARG A 348 13.33 -6.75 4.30
CA ARG A 348 12.78 -5.47 4.74
C ARG A 348 13.71 -4.28 4.48
N PHE A 349 15.03 -4.50 4.40
CA PHE A 349 15.99 -3.45 4.03
C PHE A 349 15.70 -2.95 2.61
N PHE A 350 15.42 -3.88 1.69
CA PHE A 350 15.02 -3.54 0.32
C PHE A 350 13.66 -2.83 0.27
N GLY A 351 12.70 -3.23 1.12
CA GLY A 351 11.42 -2.56 1.26
C GLY A 351 11.55 -1.08 1.64
N TRP A 352 12.43 -0.75 2.58
CA TRP A 352 12.73 0.64 2.94
C TRP A 352 13.38 1.40 1.79
N TYR A 353 14.39 0.82 1.16
CA TYR A 353 15.07 1.40 0.01
C TYR A 353 14.08 1.76 -1.11
N ILE A 354 13.23 0.83 -1.52
CA ILE A 354 12.30 1.08 -2.63
C ILE A 354 11.23 2.10 -2.26
N ASN A 355 10.71 2.06 -1.04
CA ASN A 355 9.72 3.02 -0.54
C ASN A 355 10.29 4.44 -0.51
N GLU A 356 11.49 4.62 0.05
CA GLU A 356 12.19 5.90 0.07
C GLU A 356 12.43 6.41 -1.35
N LYS A 357 12.96 5.55 -2.23
CA LYS A 357 13.28 5.90 -3.62
C LYS A 357 12.03 6.37 -4.38
N VAL A 358 10.91 5.65 -4.28
CA VAL A 358 9.66 6.00 -4.95
C VAL A 358 9.10 7.31 -4.39
N LYS A 359 9.02 7.45 -3.06
CA LYS A 359 8.49 8.67 -2.41
C LYS A 359 9.31 9.91 -2.78
N ASN A 360 10.64 9.83 -2.72
CA ASN A 360 11.52 10.94 -3.07
C ASN A 360 11.34 11.35 -4.54
N ARG A 361 11.24 10.36 -5.44
CA ARG A 361 11.04 10.64 -6.87
C ARG A 361 9.67 11.28 -7.12
N LEU A 362 8.61 10.75 -6.53
CA LEU A 362 7.27 11.27 -6.62
C LEU A 362 7.16 12.72 -6.09
N GLU A 363 7.69 13.00 -4.91
CA GLU A 363 7.69 14.36 -4.35
C GLU A 363 8.51 15.34 -5.21
N PHE A 364 9.65 14.91 -5.77
CA PHE A 364 10.42 15.73 -6.70
C PHE A 364 9.59 16.20 -7.92
N PHE A 365 8.86 15.30 -8.58
CA PHE A 365 8.02 15.66 -9.73
C PHE A 365 6.77 16.47 -9.33
N LYS A 366 6.23 16.22 -8.14
CA LYS A 366 5.11 16.98 -7.58
C LYS A 366 5.51 18.43 -7.31
N ILE A 367 6.70 18.66 -6.73
CA ILE A 367 7.27 20.01 -6.50
C ILE A 367 7.51 20.73 -7.84
N LYS A 368 7.97 20.01 -8.87
CA LYS A 368 8.09 20.54 -10.25
C LYS A 368 6.73 20.84 -10.92
N GLY A 369 5.61 20.47 -10.30
CA GLY A 369 4.26 20.65 -10.84
C GLY A 369 3.92 19.73 -12.01
N LEU A 370 4.76 18.72 -12.29
CA LEU A 370 4.62 17.81 -13.43
C LEU A 370 3.65 16.66 -13.15
N ILE A 371 3.43 16.32 -11.88
CA ILE A 371 2.47 15.29 -11.49
C ILE A 371 1.57 15.76 -10.34
N ASP A 372 0.42 15.13 -10.21
CA ASP A 372 -0.39 15.06 -9.01
C ASP A 372 -0.49 13.61 -8.58
N ILE A 373 -0.50 13.34 -7.27
CA ILE A 373 -0.54 11.97 -6.77
C ILE A 373 -1.67 11.85 -5.76
N ASN A 374 -2.49 10.81 -5.94
CA ASN A 374 -3.55 10.44 -5.04
C ASN A 374 -3.31 9.03 -4.51
N TYR A 375 -3.20 8.88 -3.18
CA TYR A 375 -3.10 7.58 -2.52
C TYR A 375 -4.44 7.21 -1.94
N ILE A 376 -4.94 6.02 -2.26
CA ILE A 376 -6.24 5.54 -1.79
C ILE A 376 -6.06 4.20 -1.10
N ASN A 377 -6.37 4.14 0.19
CA ASN A 377 -6.29 2.92 0.98
C ASN A 377 -7.64 2.20 1.02
N THR A 378 -7.89 1.33 0.03
CA THR A 378 -9.10 0.51 -0.06
C THR A 378 -8.92 -0.60 -1.10
N GLU A 379 -9.73 -1.64 -1.06
CA GLU A 379 -9.74 -2.69 -2.07
C GLU A 379 -10.58 -2.25 -3.28
N VAL A 380 -10.04 -2.43 -4.49
CA VAL A 380 -10.83 -2.33 -5.72
C VAL A 380 -11.56 -3.66 -5.88
N ILE A 381 -12.88 -3.61 -6.02
CA ILE A 381 -13.73 -4.81 -6.13
C ILE A 381 -14.27 -5.02 -7.55
N ASP A 382 -14.32 -3.96 -8.35
CA ASP A 382 -14.80 -4.05 -9.72
C ASP A 382 -14.20 -2.94 -10.60
N ILE A 383 -14.21 -3.17 -11.91
CA ILE A 383 -13.86 -2.20 -12.94
C ILE A 383 -14.93 -2.21 -14.02
N ASP A 384 -15.30 -1.02 -14.50
CA ASP A 384 -16.20 -0.82 -15.63
C ASP A 384 -15.54 0.09 -16.66
N LYS A 385 -15.72 -0.22 -17.95
CA LYS A 385 -15.26 0.63 -19.04
C LYS A 385 -16.44 1.40 -19.62
N LYS A 386 -16.31 2.72 -19.77
CA LYS A 386 -17.21 3.58 -20.54
C LYS A 386 -16.39 4.43 -21.48
N GLU A 387 -16.64 4.27 -22.79
CA GLU A 387 -15.82 4.90 -23.84
C GLU A 387 -14.32 4.56 -23.63
N ASN A 388 -13.47 5.58 -23.49
CA ASN A 388 -12.03 5.44 -23.29
C ASN A 388 -11.59 5.47 -21.82
N ASN A 389 -12.52 5.45 -20.87
CA ASN A 389 -12.24 5.56 -19.44
C ASN A 389 -12.71 4.35 -18.65
N TYR A 390 -11.94 3.99 -17.63
CA TYR A 390 -12.32 3.03 -16.61
C TYR A 390 -12.88 3.74 -15.38
N THR A 391 -13.94 3.18 -14.82
CA THR A 391 -14.44 3.48 -13.48
C THR A 391 -14.08 2.30 -12.58
N LEU A 392 -13.21 2.53 -11.61
CA LEU A 392 -12.85 1.57 -10.58
C LEU A 392 -13.81 1.71 -9.40
N ILE A 393 -14.45 0.62 -9.00
CA ILE A 393 -15.39 0.58 -7.87
C ILE A 393 -14.64 0.02 -6.65
N LEU A 394 -14.68 0.78 -5.56
CA LEU A 394 -13.97 0.47 -4.34
C LEU A 394 -14.88 -0.25 -3.34
N GLU A 395 -14.30 -0.99 -2.39
CA GLU A 395 -15.02 -1.75 -1.37
C GLU A 395 -15.98 -0.86 -0.56
N ASN A 396 -15.56 0.37 -0.26
CA ASN A 396 -16.35 1.39 0.43
C ASN A 396 -17.42 2.07 -0.46
N LYS A 397 -17.68 1.53 -1.66
CA LYS A 397 -18.65 2.02 -2.66
C LYS A 397 -18.33 3.37 -3.30
N THR A 398 -17.17 3.96 -3.02
CA THR A 398 -16.67 5.10 -3.78
C THR A 398 -16.09 4.65 -5.12
N THR A 399 -15.86 5.60 -6.03
CA THR A 399 -15.36 5.30 -7.38
C THR A 399 -14.19 6.19 -7.77
N VAL A 400 -13.26 5.63 -8.55
CA VAL A 400 -12.14 6.37 -9.16
C VAL A 400 -12.28 6.27 -10.68
N SER A 401 -12.25 7.40 -11.37
CA SER A 401 -12.22 7.42 -12.84
C SER A 401 -10.78 7.52 -13.34
N SER A 402 -10.41 6.72 -14.33
CA SER A 402 -9.08 6.73 -14.91
C SER A 402 -9.06 6.43 -16.40
N GLU A 403 -8.22 7.14 -17.17
CA GLU A 403 -8.00 6.82 -18.59
C GLU A 403 -7.29 5.46 -18.73
N LYS A 404 -6.24 5.23 -17.93
CA LYS A 404 -5.47 3.98 -17.94
C LYS A 404 -5.44 3.32 -16.57
N VAL A 405 -5.59 2.00 -16.55
CA VAL A 405 -5.52 1.19 -15.35
C VAL A 405 -4.38 0.19 -15.47
N ILE A 406 -3.56 0.09 -14.43
CA ILE A 406 -2.47 -0.88 -14.31
C ILE A 406 -2.83 -1.82 -13.16
N LEU A 407 -3.18 -3.05 -13.50
CA LEU A 407 -3.42 -4.13 -12.54
C LEU A 407 -2.08 -4.71 -12.08
N SER A 408 -1.71 -4.44 -10.84
CA SER A 408 -0.50 -4.94 -10.17
C SER A 408 -0.85 -5.55 -8.81
N VAL A 409 -1.88 -6.40 -8.79
CA VAL A 409 -2.46 -6.97 -7.56
C VAL A 409 -1.66 -8.14 -6.96
N GLY A 410 -0.53 -8.50 -7.55
CA GLY A 410 0.33 -9.60 -7.11
C GLY A 410 -0.14 -10.98 -7.57
N SER A 411 0.39 -12.03 -6.94
CA SER A 411 0.00 -13.42 -7.20
C SER A 411 -1.42 -13.69 -6.69
N LEU A 412 -2.08 -14.70 -7.28
CA LEU A 412 -3.37 -15.17 -6.79
C LEU A 412 -3.26 -15.60 -5.30
N PRO A 413 -4.31 -15.38 -4.49
CA PRO A 413 -4.26 -15.61 -3.05
C PRO A 413 -4.07 -17.10 -2.72
N VAL A 414 -3.60 -17.39 -1.51
CA VAL A 414 -3.50 -18.78 -1.01
C VAL A 414 -4.89 -19.37 -0.74
N ASN A 415 -5.05 -20.67 -0.97
CA ASN A 415 -6.30 -21.36 -0.64
C ASN A 415 -6.43 -21.50 0.89
N THR A 416 -7.64 -21.42 1.42
CA THR A 416 -7.91 -21.80 2.82
C THR A 416 -7.92 -23.32 2.92
N LEU A 417 -7.15 -23.88 3.85
CA LEU A 417 -7.06 -25.33 4.05
C LEU A 417 -8.18 -25.86 4.95
N TRP A 418 -8.52 -25.12 5.99
CA TRP A 418 -9.47 -25.58 6.99
C TRP A 418 -10.33 -24.45 7.50
N LYS A 419 -11.65 -24.54 7.26
CA LYS A 419 -12.66 -23.51 7.56
C LYS A 419 -12.36 -22.17 6.87
N ASN A 420 -13.39 -21.41 6.52
CA ASN A 420 -13.22 -20.18 5.74
C ASN A 420 -12.87 -18.96 6.62
N GLU A 421 -11.90 -19.12 7.53
CA GLU A 421 -11.45 -18.10 8.49
C GLU A 421 -9.92 -17.98 8.41
N SER A 422 -9.37 -16.77 8.54
CA SER A 422 -7.92 -16.57 8.45
C SER A 422 -7.14 -17.18 9.62
N LEU A 423 -7.74 -17.19 10.80
CA LEU A 423 -7.18 -17.71 12.05
C LEU A 423 -8.29 -18.43 12.81
N ILE A 424 -8.00 -19.62 13.34
CA ILE A 424 -8.96 -20.41 14.11
C ILE A 424 -8.30 -20.82 15.41
N GLU A 425 -8.87 -20.42 16.53
CA GLU A 425 -8.40 -20.78 17.86
C GLU A 425 -9.42 -21.71 18.54
N LYS A 426 -8.93 -22.86 19.00
CA LYS A 426 -9.62 -23.87 19.81
C LYS A 426 -8.71 -24.25 20.98
N GLU A 427 -9.27 -24.92 21.97
CA GLU A 427 -8.57 -25.28 23.23
C GLU A 427 -7.17 -25.90 23.02
N ASN A 428 -7.03 -26.87 22.10
CA ASN A 428 -5.77 -27.54 21.77
C ASN A 428 -5.27 -27.27 20.34
N LEU A 429 -5.79 -26.24 19.66
CA LEU A 429 -5.43 -25.97 18.27
C LEU A 429 -5.45 -24.49 17.94
N PHE A 430 -4.36 -24.03 17.34
CA PHE A 430 -4.27 -22.75 16.66
C PHE A 430 -3.95 -22.95 15.18
N PHE A 431 -4.95 -22.74 14.32
CA PHE A 431 -4.83 -22.91 12.88
C PHE A 431 -4.69 -21.54 12.20
N ILE A 432 -3.66 -21.38 11.37
CA ILE A 432 -3.32 -20.14 10.68
C ILE A 432 -3.44 -20.40 9.17
N ASN A 433 -4.57 -20.01 8.57
CA ASN A 433 -4.78 -20.16 7.12
C ASN A 433 -3.97 -19.16 6.30
N ASN A 434 -3.58 -18.02 6.88
CA ASN A 434 -2.77 -17.01 6.21
C ASN A 434 -1.77 -16.38 7.20
N PRO A 435 -0.46 -16.71 7.11
CA PRO A 435 0.57 -16.22 8.04
C PRO A 435 0.88 -14.72 7.88
N TYR A 436 0.24 -14.04 6.93
CA TYR A 436 0.44 -12.63 6.68
C TYR A 436 -0.84 -11.80 6.92
N LYS A 437 -1.94 -12.38 7.42
CA LYS A 437 -3.20 -11.66 7.69
C LYS A 437 -3.63 -11.83 9.16
N PRO A 438 -3.65 -10.75 9.97
CA PRO A 438 -3.52 -9.34 9.57
C PRO A 438 -2.07 -8.90 9.29
N GLU A 439 -1.11 -9.19 10.17
CA GLU A 439 0.33 -8.98 10.00
C GLU A 439 1.09 -10.10 10.74
N LEU A 440 2.28 -10.49 10.26
CA LEU A 440 3.06 -11.57 10.88
C LEU A 440 3.37 -11.31 12.36
N THR A 441 3.76 -10.09 12.73
CA THR A 441 4.05 -9.75 14.13
C THR A 441 2.84 -10.01 15.04
N LYS A 442 1.63 -9.62 14.61
CA LYS A 442 0.39 -9.88 15.37
C LYS A 442 0.07 -11.38 15.44
N ILE A 443 0.42 -12.15 14.41
CA ILE A 443 0.26 -13.61 14.44
C ILE A 443 1.25 -14.23 15.43
N LEU A 444 2.51 -13.81 15.45
CA LEU A 444 3.51 -14.26 16.41
C LEU A 444 3.09 -13.91 17.85
N GLU A 445 2.52 -12.74 18.09
CA GLU A 445 1.93 -12.37 19.39
C GLU A 445 0.78 -13.31 19.79
N LYS A 446 -0.11 -13.66 18.86
CA LYS A 446 -1.18 -14.63 19.11
C LYS A 446 -0.64 -16.03 19.41
N ILE A 447 0.42 -16.45 18.72
CA ILE A 447 1.13 -17.70 19.03
C ILE A 447 1.67 -17.65 20.45
N LYS A 448 2.35 -16.56 20.85
CA LYS A 448 2.83 -16.39 22.24
C LYS A 448 1.70 -16.51 23.26
N LEU A 449 0.54 -15.88 22.99
CA LEU A 449 -0.63 -15.95 23.87
C LEU A 449 -1.20 -17.36 23.94
N PHE A 450 -1.26 -18.09 22.83
CA PHE A 450 -1.68 -19.48 22.78
C PHE A 450 -0.77 -20.36 23.63
N LEU A 451 0.55 -20.25 23.45
CA LEU A 451 1.55 -21.00 24.22
C LEU A 451 1.48 -20.70 25.73
N LYS A 452 1.26 -19.43 26.11
CA LYS A 452 1.08 -19.02 27.52
C LYS A 452 -0.13 -19.66 28.20
N LYS A 453 -1.17 -20.08 27.46
CA LYS A 453 -2.32 -20.80 28.03
C LYS A 453 -1.98 -22.25 28.39
N THR A 454 -0.90 -22.78 27.84
CA THR A 454 -0.47 -24.18 28.01
C THR A 454 0.99 -24.29 28.47
N PRO A 455 1.41 -23.62 29.56
CA PRO A 455 2.82 -23.40 29.89
C PRO A 455 3.60 -24.69 30.20
N ASN A 456 2.91 -25.76 30.59
CA ASN A 456 3.52 -27.06 30.93
C ASN A 456 3.36 -28.12 29.81
N LYS A 457 2.77 -27.75 28.67
CA LYS A 457 2.52 -28.67 27.55
C LYS A 457 3.49 -28.33 26.43
N LYS A 458 4.36 -29.27 26.04
CA LYS A 458 5.18 -29.06 24.85
C LYS A 458 4.32 -29.12 23.59
N VAL A 459 4.54 -28.19 22.66
CA VAL A 459 3.66 -27.96 21.51
C VAL A 459 4.30 -28.47 20.21
N ASN A 460 3.54 -29.20 19.41
CA ASN A 460 3.95 -29.60 18.07
C ASN A 460 3.39 -28.65 17.00
N VAL A 461 4.23 -28.22 16.08
CA VAL A 461 3.90 -27.31 14.98
C VAL A 461 3.90 -28.07 13.65
N LEU A 462 2.83 -27.93 12.89
CA LEU A 462 2.71 -28.39 11.52
C LEU A 462 2.76 -27.20 10.56
N ILE A 463 3.69 -27.22 9.61
CA ILE A 463 3.75 -26.25 8.52
C ILE A 463 3.38 -26.98 7.23
N VAL A 464 2.32 -26.52 6.56
CA VAL A 464 1.84 -27.10 5.30
C VAL A 464 2.43 -26.31 4.14
N GLY A 465 3.51 -26.82 3.55
CA GLY A 465 4.23 -26.20 2.45
C GLY A 465 5.73 -26.02 2.75
N ALA A 466 6.57 -26.42 1.80
CA ALA A 466 8.04 -26.28 1.85
C ALA A 466 8.55 -25.18 0.88
N ASN A 467 7.82 -24.06 0.79
CA ASN A 467 8.23 -22.89 0.00
C ASN A 467 8.87 -21.82 0.90
N ALA A 468 9.14 -20.64 0.33
CA ALA A 468 9.72 -19.51 1.08
C ALA A 468 8.93 -19.17 2.35
N SER A 469 7.60 -19.15 2.29
CA SER A 469 6.74 -18.88 3.46
C SER A 469 6.85 -19.97 4.53
N GLY A 470 6.94 -21.24 4.13
CA GLY A 470 7.11 -22.35 5.08
C GLY A 470 8.44 -22.28 5.83
N LEU A 471 9.53 -22.03 5.11
CA LEU A 471 10.86 -21.84 5.70
C LEU A 471 10.91 -20.59 6.60
N GLU A 472 10.28 -19.51 6.17
CA GLU A 472 10.16 -18.28 6.94
C GLU A 472 9.46 -18.51 8.28
N MET A 473 8.35 -19.25 8.29
CA MET A 473 7.61 -19.55 9.52
C MET A 473 8.43 -20.44 10.45
N LEU A 474 9.09 -21.47 9.93
CA LEU A 474 10.00 -22.29 10.72
C LEU A 474 11.11 -21.44 11.36
N TYR A 475 11.75 -20.57 10.57
CA TYR A 475 12.80 -19.68 11.06
C TYR A 475 12.29 -18.72 12.14
N LYS A 476 11.19 -18.01 11.90
CA LYS A 476 10.68 -17.00 12.85
C LYS A 476 10.19 -17.60 14.17
N LEU A 477 9.65 -18.81 14.16
CA LEU A 477 9.24 -19.49 15.39
C LEU A 477 10.45 -19.92 16.24
N ASN A 478 11.59 -20.19 15.62
CA ASN A 478 12.85 -20.51 16.33
C ASN A 478 13.67 -19.27 16.67
N ASP A 479 13.52 -18.17 15.92
CA ASP A 479 14.17 -16.88 16.19
C ASP A 479 13.69 -16.27 17.52
N ILE A 480 12.43 -16.48 17.88
CA ILE A 480 11.83 -15.94 19.11
C ILE A 480 11.94 -16.94 20.26
N GLU A 481 12.80 -16.67 21.23
CA GLU A 481 13.13 -17.56 22.34
C GLU A 481 11.90 -18.07 23.13
N ASP A 482 10.97 -17.16 23.50
CA ASP A 482 9.71 -17.52 24.20
C ASP A 482 8.86 -18.57 23.45
N ILE A 483 8.94 -18.56 22.12
CA ILE A 483 8.19 -19.46 21.24
C ILE A 483 8.99 -20.74 21.03
N GLY A 484 10.24 -20.62 20.59
CA GLY A 484 11.11 -21.74 20.22
C GLY A 484 11.32 -22.74 21.36
N ASN A 485 11.44 -22.25 22.60
CA ASN A 485 11.65 -23.08 23.79
C ASN A 485 10.44 -23.95 24.19
N GLN A 486 9.22 -23.57 23.76
CA GLN A 486 8.00 -24.32 24.08
C GLN A 486 7.60 -25.32 22.99
N ILE A 487 8.18 -25.20 21.80
CA ILE A 487 7.90 -26.10 20.68
C ILE A 487 8.66 -27.41 20.89
N ASN A 488 7.97 -28.53 20.91
CA ASN A 488 8.58 -29.85 20.96
C ASN A 488 9.14 -30.25 19.60
N LYS A 489 8.30 -30.18 18.56
CA LYS A 489 8.55 -30.76 17.24
C LYS A 489 7.97 -29.87 16.14
N PHE A 490 8.70 -29.74 15.05
CA PHE A 490 8.25 -29.19 13.79
C PHE A 490 8.01 -30.32 12.80
N THR A 491 6.89 -30.26 12.09
CA THR A 491 6.58 -31.16 10.99
C THR A 491 6.27 -30.32 9.76
N ILE A 492 6.96 -30.57 8.65
CA ILE A 492 6.64 -29.97 7.35
C ILE A 492 5.89 -31.00 6.51
N LEU A 493 4.73 -30.63 5.97
CA LEU A 493 4.02 -31.41 4.97
C LEU A 493 4.20 -30.77 3.60
N SER A 494 4.70 -31.50 2.62
CA SER A 494 4.82 -30.99 1.24
C SER A 494 4.73 -32.12 0.22
N THR A 495 4.30 -31.80 -1.00
CA THR A 495 4.05 -32.80 -2.05
C THR A 495 5.21 -33.75 -2.33
N GLN A 496 6.46 -33.28 -2.28
CA GLN A 496 7.64 -34.07 -2.63
C GLN A 496 8.44 -34.55 -1.41
N GLY A 497 8.13 -34.08 -0.20
CA GLY A 497 8.96 -34.36 0.98
C GLY A 497 10.38 -33.79 0.90
N LEU A 498 10.59 -32.74 0.11
CA LEU A 498 11.90 -32.11 -0.11
C LEU A 498 11.87 -30.64 0.31
N LEU A 499 12.94 -30.20 0.98
CA LEU A 499 13.16 -28.79 1.30
C LEU A 499 13.99 -28.12 0.20
N PRO A 500 13.85 -26.79 0.02
CA PRO A 500 14.76 -26.03 -0.82
C PRO A 500 16.21 -26.21 -0.37
N ASP A 501 17.10 -26.38 -1.34
CA ASP A 501 18.53 -26.59 -1.11
C ASP A 501 19.26 -25.27 -0.87
N ALA A 502 20.30 -25.26 -0.04
CA ALA A 502 21.08 -24.07 0.27
C ALA A 502 22.59 -24.25 0.10
N VAL A 503 23.06 -25.47 -0.13
CA VAL A 503 24.49 -25.78 -0.08
C VAL A 503 25.00 -26.04 -1.49
N VAL A 504 25.95 -25.22 -1.93
CA VAL A 504 26.62 -25.42 -3.21
C VAL A 504 27.83 -26.33 -3.01
N ASP A 505 27.85 -27.47 -3.69
CA ASP A 505 29.03 -28.33 -3.79
C ASP A 505 29.93 -27.84 -4.93
N GLU A 506 30.77 -26.85 -4.67
CA GLU A 506 31.62 -26.20 -5.69
C GLU A 506 32.54 -27.17 -6.44
N LYS A 507 32.93 -28.27 -5.79
CA LYS A 507 33.84 -29.26 -6.38
C LYS A 507 33.10 -30.10 -7.41
N ARG A 508 32.02 -30.76 -7.01
CA ARG A 508 31.23 -31.63 -7.90
C ARG A 508 30.40 -30.82 -8.91
N GLN A 509 30.05 -29.57 -8.60
CA GLN A 509 29.39 -28.66 -9.54
C GLN A 509 30.20 -28.47 -10.83
N LYS A 510 31.54 -28.37 -10.74
CA LYS A 510 32.42 -28.20 -11.91
C LYS A 510 32.47 -29.45 -12.81
N GLU A 511 32.13 -30.61 -12.26
CA GLU A 511 32.15 -31.90 -12.96
C GLU A 511 30.77 -32.24 -13.57
N TYR A 512 29.70 -31.58 -13.11
CA TYR A 512 28.35 -31.84 -13.57
C TYR A 512 28.07 -31.24 -14.97
N ILE A 513 27.57 -32.09 -15.87
CA ILE A 513 27.22 -31.73 -17.24
C ILE A 513 25.75 -32.13 -17.51
N PRO A 514 24.88 -31.21 -17.95
CA PRO A 514 23.51 -31.53 -18.34
C PRO A 514 23.51 -32.17 -19.73
N PHE A 515 23.87 -33.45 -19.81
CA PHE A 515 24.15 -34.14 -21.06
C PHE A 515 22.92 -34.24 -21.97
N ASN A 516 21.71 -34.35 -21.40
CA ASN A 516 20.47 -34.42 -22.18
C ASN A 516 20.19 -33.07 -22.87
N LEU A 517 20.30 -31.96 -22.14
CA LEU A 517 20.17 -30.62 -22.72
C LEU A 517 21.30 -30.30 -23.70
N GLN A 518 22.53 -30.73 -23.41
CA GLN A 518 23.66 -30.53 -24.31
C GLN A 518 23.46 -31.28 -25.64
N ALA A 519 22.89 -32.48 -25.61
CA ALA A 519 22.58 -33.25 -26.84
C ALA A 519 21.64 -32.48 -27.78
N LEU A 520 20.69 -31.70 -27.24
CA LEU A 520 19.75 -30.90 -28.03
C LEU A 520 20.38 -29.66 -28.71
N THR A 521 21.61 -29.30 -28.36
CA THR A 521 22.26 -28.11 -28.95
C THR A 521 22.52 -28.24 -30.46
N LYS A 522 22.67 -29.46 -30.97
CA LYS A 522 22.89 -29.75 -32.41
C LYS A 522 21.59 -30.05 -33.17
N GLU A 523 20.49 -30.24 -32.45
CA GLU A 523 19.19 -30.56 -33.05
C GLU A 523 18.56 -29.35 -33.73
N LYS A 524 17.95 -29.61 -34.90
CA LYS A 524 17.29 -28.58 -35.72
C LYS A 524 15.81 -28.41 -35.36
N ASN A 525 15.13 -29.51 -35.02
CA ASN A 525 13.70 -29.52 -34.73
C ASN A 525 13.47 -29.80 -33.25
N ILE A 526 13.47 -28.75 -32.43
CA ILE A 526 13.21 -28.86 -31.00
C ILE A 526 11.86 -28.22 -30.64
N THR A 527 11.21 -28.78 -29.62
CA THR A 527 9.93 -28.31 -29.08
C THR A 527 10.08 -28.03 -27.60
N ALA A 528 9.16 -27.28 -27.02
CA ALA A 528 9.11 -27.01 -25.58
C ALA A 528 9.09 -28.31 -24.76
N LYS A 529 8.32 -29.30 -25.24
CA LYS A 529 8.23 -30.62 -24.61
C LYS A 529 9.58 -31.35 -24.59
N ILE A 530 10.30 -31.36 -25.72
CA ILE A 530 11.61 -32.01 -25.83
C ILE A 530 12.63 -31.36 -24.88
N ILE A 531 12.64 -30.02 -24.80
CA ILE A 531 13.51 -29.29 -23.86
C ILE A 531 13.14 -29.65 -22.42
N ALA A 532 11.84 -29.64 -22.08
CA ALA A 532 11.39 -29.97 -20.72
C ALA A 532 11.75 -31.40 -20.32
N GLU A 533 11.51 -32.38 -21.18
CA GLU A 533 11.87 -33.79 -20.94
C GLU A 533 13.38 -33.96 -20.74
N ALA A 534 14.21 -33.27 -21.53
CA ALA A 534 15.66 -33.27 -21.32
C ALA A 534 16.06 -32.62 -20.00
N THR A 535 15.44 -31.48 -19.65
CA THR A 535 15.65 -30.83 -18.34
C THR A 535 15.30 -31.75 -17.19
N PHE A 536 14.16 -32.45 -17.24
CA PHE A 536 13.76 -33.37 -16.17
C PHE A 536 14.73 -34.54 -16.01
N LYS A 537 15.24 -35.10 -17.12
CA LYS A 537 16.28 -36.14 -17.06
C LYS A 537 17.58 -35.64 -16.45
N ASP A 538 18.00 -34.42 -16.77
CA ASP A 538 19.20 -33.83 -16.19
C ASP A 538 19.00 -33.53 -14.68
N LEU A 539 17.80 -33.10 -14.28
CA LEU A 539 17.42 -32.97 -12.86
C LEU A 539 17.42 -34.31 -12.14
N ASP A 540 16.84 -35.36 -12.73
CA ASP A 540 16.86 -36.73 -12.17
C ASP A 540 18.30 -37.24 -12.00
N HIS A 541 19.18 -36.96 -12.96
CA HIS A 541 20.59 -37.31 -12.87
C HIS A 541 21.30 -36.53 -11.75
N ALA A 542 21.01 -35.24 -11.58
CA ALA A 542 21.54 -34.45 -10.47
C ALA A 542 21.10 -34.99 -9.11
N ASP A 543 19.83 -35.39 -8.99
CA ASP A 543 19.27 -36.00 -7.78
C ASP A 543 19.94 -37.36 -7.49
N GLN A 544 20.19 -38.19 -8.51
CA GLN A 544 20.93 -39.46 -8.36
C GLN A 544 22.38 -39.27 -7.90
N MET A 545 23.01 -38.15 -8.26
CA MET A 545 24.36 -37.78 -7.83
C MET A 545 24.39 -37.13 -6.44
N ASP A 546 23.23 -36.86 -5.83
CA ASP A 546 23.11 -36.12 -4.58
C ASP A 546 23.89 -34.79 -4.61
N LEU A 547 23.69 -34.05 -5.71
CA LEU A 547 24.42 -32.79 -5.97
C LEU A 547 23.64 -31.56 -5.47
N GLY A 548 22.31 -31.68 -5.35
CA GLY A 548 21.43 -30.62 -4.88
C GLY A 548 21.07 -29.56 -5.93
N ALA A 549 19.95 -28.87 -5.71
CA ALA A 549 19.46 -27.82 -6.60
C ALA A 549 20.36 -26.57 -6.58
N ALA A 550 20.96 -26.21 -5.44
CA ALA A 550 21.82 -25.03 -5.32
C ALA A 550 23.08 -25.16 -6.19
N SER A 551 23.60 -26.37 -6.32
CA SER A 551 24.75 -26.68 -7.19
C SER A 551 24.39 -26.70 -8.69
N THR A 552 23.16 -27.05 -9.04
CA THR A 552 22.80 -27.38 -10.45
C THR A 552 21.90 -26.35 -11.13
N VAL A 553 21.20 -25.50 -10.38
CA VAL A 553 20.21 -24.55 -10.92
C VAL A 553 20.79 -23.65 -12.00
N ASP A 554 21.98 -23.08 -11.80
CA ASP A 554 22.62 -22.18 -12.75
C ASP A 554 23.05 -22.90 -14.04
N ILE A 555 23.56 -24.12 -13.92
CA ILE A 555 24.04 -24.93 -15.05
C ILE A 555 22.85 -25.34 -15.93
N ILE A 556 21.82 -25.93 -15.31
CA ILE A 556 20.64 -26.43 -16.01
C ILE A 556 19.81 -25.25 -16.57
N SER A 557 19.62 -24.17 -15.81
CA SER A 557 18.87 -22.98 -16.26
C SER A 557 19.51 -22.31 -17.47
N ARG A 558 20.84 -22.22 -17.49
CA ARG A 558 21.57 -21.71 -18.64
C ARG A 558 21.45 -22.64 -19.84
N ALA A 559 21.54 -23.95 -19.62
CA ALA A 559 21.47 -24.94 -20.68
C ALA A 559 20.11 -24.94 -21.40
N PHE A 560 18.99 -25.04 -20.67
CA PHE A 560 17.67 -24.96 -21.31
C PHE A 560 17.36 -23.55 -21.82
N GLY A 561 17.78 -22.50 -21.10
CA GLY A 561 17.56 -21.11 -21.51
C GLY A 561 18.16 -20.78 -22.87
N ASN A 562 19.35 -21.32 -23.18
CA ASN A 562 19.97 -21.20 -24.50
C ASN A 562 19.13 -21.87 -25.60
N LEU A 563 18.50 -23.02 -25.29
CA LEU A 563 17.66 -23.74 -26.24
C LEU A 563 16.32 -23.04 -26.49
N LEU A 564 15.78 -22.31 -25.51
CA LEU A 564 14.52 -21.56 -25.68
C LEU A 564 14.60 -20.56 -26.84
N SER A 565 15.77 -19.97 -27.09
CA SER A 565 15.97 -19.02 -28.20
C SER A 565 15.72 -19.61 -29.60
N LYS A 566 15.74 -20.94 -29.73
CA LYS A 566 15.47 -21.66 -30.99
C LYS A 566 13.99 -21.99 -31.18
N LEU A 567 13.16 -21.82 -30.16
CA LEU A 567 11.73 -22.11 -30.24
C LEU A 567 11.01 -21.00 -31.00
N ASN A 568 9.99 -21.39 -31.77
CA ASN A 568 9.04 -20.42 -32.33
C ASN A 568 8.14 -19.85 -31.21
N PRO A 569 7.41 -18.74 -31.44
CA PRO A 569 6.60 -18.11 -30.41
C PRO A 569 5.57 -19.02 -29.72
N LYS A 570 4.92 -19.93 -30.48
CA LYS A 570 3.92 -20.85 -29.92
C LYS A 570 4.56 -21.87 -28.97
N GLU A 571 5.74 -22.38 -29.31
CA GLU A 571 6.48 -23.29 -28.44
C GLU A 571 7.04 -22.55 -27.21
N LEU A 572 7.49 -21.30 -27.34
CA LEU A 572 7.89 -20.48 -26.18
C LEU A 572 6.74 -20.27 -25.20
N GLU A 573 5.55 -19.95 -25.72
CA GLU A 573 4.34 -19.80 -24.92
C GLU A 573 3.97 -21.12 -24.23
N LYS A 574 4.00 -22.24 -24.96
CA LYS A 574 3.79 -23.58 -24.39
C LYS A 574 4.77 -23.89 -23.26
N PHE A 575 6.04 -23.52 -23.43
CA PHE A 575 7.04 -23.64 -22.36
C PHE A 575 6.69 -22.77 -21.15
N ALA A 576 6.28 -21.52 -21.40
CA ALA A 576 5.89 -20.58 -20.37
C ALA A 576 4.68 -21.09 -19.55
N CYS A 577 3.68 -21.64 -20.21
CA CYS A 577 2.44 -22.08 -19.59
C CYS A 577 2.57 -23.41 -18.85
N HIS A 578 3.35 -24.37 -19.37
CA HIS A 578 3.30 -25.75 -18.88
C HIS A 578 4.57 -26.25 -18.20
N TYR A 579 5.75 -25.82 -18.63
CA TYR A 579 7.01 -26.47 -18.21
C TYR A 579 7.86 -25.62 -17.28
N GLY A 580 7.94 -24.30 -17.51
CA GLY A 580 8.85 -23.44 -16.76
C GLY A 580 8.60 -23.45 -15.25
N ASN A 581 7.34 -23.44 -14.81
CA ASN A 581 7.01 -23.50 -13.38
C ASN A 581 7.26 -24.89 -12.77
N GLU A 582 7.06 -25.97 -13.53
CA GLU A 582 7.35 -27.34 -13.06
C GLU A 582 8.84 -27.55 -12.84
N ILE A 583 9.67 -27.10 -13.77
CA ILE A 583 11.13 -27.08 -13.64
C ILE A 583 11.54 -26.27 -12.41
N GLY A 584 10.99 -25.05 -12.26
CA GLY A 584 11.28 -24.18 -11.12
C GLY A 584 10.93 -24.78 -9.75
N ARG A 585 9.93 -25.67 -9.67
CA ARG A 585 9.60 -26.38 -8.42
C ARG A 585 10.67 -27.38 -7.99
N ARG A 586 11.41 -27.96 -8.93
CA ARG A 586 12.53 -28.89 -8.67
C ARG A 586 13.86 -28.19 -8.42
N GLN A 587 13.97 -26.92 -8.79
CA GLN A 587 15.20 -26.13 -8.65
C GLN A 587 15.11 -25.08 -7.54
N ARG A 588 14.37 -25.38 -6.46
CA ARG A 588 14.19 -24.43 -5.37
C ARG A 588 15.43 -24.36 -4.50
N CYS A 589 15.92 -23.15 -4.30
CA CYS A 589 17.00 -22.86 -3.38
C CYS A 589 16.52 -21.99 -2.22
N ALA A 590 17.26 -22.01 -1.11
CA ALA A 590 17.08 -21.15 0.05
C ALA A 590 18.42 -20.66 0.59
N GLY A 591 18.38 -19.69 1.51
CA GLY A 591 19.57 -19.21 2.21
C GLY A 591 20.06 -20.20 3.26
N PHE A 592 21.38 -20.20 3.46
CA PHE A 592 22.06 -21.08 4.42
C PHE A 592 21.49 -20.98 5.84
N HIS A 593 21.04 -19.79 6.25
CA HIS A 593 20.43 -19.59 7.57
C HIS A 593 19.15 -20.42 7.77
N TYR A 594 18.33 -20.63 6.73
CA TYR A 594 17.15 -21.50 6.83
C TYR A 594 17.55 -22.96 7.01
N SER A 595 18.50 -23.43 6.20
CA SER A 595 18.97 -24.81 6.26
C SER A 595 19.69 -25.12 7.58
N LYS A 596 20.52 -24.19 8.07
CA LYS A 596 21.18 -24.29 9.39
C LYS A 596 20.15 -24.52 10.50
N THR A 597 19.04 -23.77 10.52
CA THR A 597 17.97 -23.97 11.51
C THR A 597 17.32 -25.35 11.37
N VAL A 598 17.06 -25.80 10.14
CA VAL A 598 16.48 -27.14 9.91
C VAL A 598 17.43 -28.24 10.38
N ASP A 599 18.72 -28.14 10.06
CA ASP A 599 19.70 -29.16 10.40
C ASP A 599 19.91 -29.25 11.91
N GLN A 600 19.96 -28.12 12.62
CA GLN A 600 19.94 -28.10 14.07
C GLN A 600 18.70 -28.82 14.65
N LEU A 601 17.51 -28.56 14.10
CA LEU A 601 16.29 -29.24 14.57
C LEU A 601 16.32 -30.76 14.27
N LYS A 602 16.98 -31.20 13.19
CA LYS A 602 17.18 -32.64 12.92
C LYS A 602 18.12 -33.26 13.96
N GLU A 603 19.25 -32.61 14.26
CA GLU A 603 20.20 -33.05 15.28
C GLU A 603 19.54 -33.17 16.67
N GLU A 604 18.63 -32.24 16.99
CA GLU A 604 17.84 -32.26 18.22
C GLU A 604 16.67 -33.28 18.22
N ASN A 605 16.45 -34.01 17.11
CA ASN A 605 15.28 -34.88 16.89
C ASN A 605 13.93 -34.16 17.00
N ARG A 606 13.89 -32.88 16.62
CA ARG A 606 12.71 -32.00 16.67
C ARG A 606 12.14 -31.67 15.29
N PHE A 607 12.63 -32.28 14.21
CA PHE A 607 12.16 -32.03 12.85
C PHE A 607 11.70 -33.31 12.16
N GLU A 608 10.61 -33.22 11.40
CA GLU A 608 10.14 -34.27 10.49
C GLU A 608 9.59 -33.64 9.20
N HIS A 609 9.78 -34.33 8.07
CA HIS A 609 9.25 -33.93 6.78
C HIS A 609 8.42 -35.07 6.19
N ILE A 610 7.15 -34.78 5.91
CA ILE A 610 6.20 -35.72 5.31
C ILE A 610 6.01 -35.38 3.84
N ALA A 611 6.17 -36.38 2.98
CA ALA A 611 5.78 -36.34 1.58
C ALA A 611 4.27 -36.58 1.46
N GLY A 612 3.51 -35.52 1.19
CA GLY A 612 2.05 -35.63 1.14
C GLY A 612 1.32 -34.32 0.85
N ARG A 613 -0.01 -34.41 0.77
CA ARG A 613 -0.92 -33.27 0.61
C ARG A 613 -1.92 -33.23 1.75
N PHE A 614 -2.16 -32.05 2.31
CA PHE A 614 -3.14 -31.86 3.38
C PHE A 614 -4.53 -32.27 2.90
N THR A 615 -5.22 -33.08 3.70
CA THR A 615 -6.62 -33.45 3.46
C THR A 615 -7.52 -32.84 4.52
N ASN A 616 -7.25 -33.11 5.80
CA ASN A 616 -8.07 -32.63 6.90
C ASN A 616 -7.28 -32.66 8.23
N ILE A 617 -7.93 -32.23 9.30
CA ILE A 617 -7.48 -32.50 10.67
C ILE A 617 -8.61 -33.15 11.46
N GLU A 618 -8.26 -34.16 12.24
CA GLU A 618 -9.21 -34.93 13.03
C GLU A 618 -9.00 -34.65 14.52
N LYS A 619 -10.11 -34.50 15.25
CA LYS A 619 -10.08 -34.36 16.71
C LYS A 619 -10.37 -35.71 17.34
N ASN A 620 -9.45 -36.24 18.14
CA ASN A 620 -9.66 -37.49 18.84
C ASN A 620 -10.49 -37.31 20.13
N SER A 621 -10.82 -38.42 20.79
CA SER A 621 -11.62 -38.43 22.03
C SER A 621 -10.94 -37.74 23.21
N SER A 622 -9.60 -37.66 23.25
CA SER A 622 -8.84 -36.90 24.25
C SER A 622 -8.77 -35.40 23.94
N GLY A 623 -9.35 -34.97 22.82
CA GLY A 623 -9.41 -33.57 22.41
C GLY A 623 -8.15 -33.02 21.75
N GLU A 624 -7.22 -33.90 21.36
CA GLU A 624 -6.05 -33.59 20.54
C GLU A 624 -6.40 -33.63 19.06
N TYR A 625 -5.62 -32.93 18.25
CA TYR A 625 -5.80 -32.89 16.80
C TYR A 625 -4.68 -33.64 16.09
N SER A 626 -5.01 -34.41 15.07
CA SER A 626 -4.06 -35.13 14.22
C SER A 626 -4.25 -34.72 12.76
N LEU A 627 -3.17 -34.77 11.99
CA LEU A 627 -3.19 -34.47 10.55
C LEU A 627 -3.67 -35.69 9.76
N GLU A 628 -4.66 -35.49 8.89
CA GLU A 628 -4.98 -36.42 7.80
C GLU A 628 -4.37 -35.87 6.49
N TYR A 629 -3.59 -36.69 5.79
CA TYR A 629 -2.91 -36.30 4.56
C TYR A 629 -2.94 -37.41 3.52
N LEU A 630 -3.00 -37.02 2.25
CA LEU A 630 -2.76 -37.91 1.11
C LEU A 630 -1.26 -38.13 0.95
N ASP A 631 -0.81 -39.35 1.24
CA ASP A 631 0.58 -39.76 1.06
C ASP A 631 0.92 -39.82 -0.43
N THR A 632 1.97 -39.12 -0.85
CA THR A 632 2.28 -38.96 -2.28
C THR A 632 2.96 -40.17 -2.91
N GLU A 633 3.59 -41.03 -2.10
CA GLU A 633 4.20 -42.27 -2.57
C GLU A 633 3.15 -43.37 -2.80
N SER A 634 2.29 -43.61 -1.81
CA SER A 634 1.26 -44.67 -1.87
C SER A 634 -0.05 -44.23 -2.52
N GLY A 635 -0.34 -42.92 -2.56
CA GLY A 635 -1.61 -42.39 -3.04
C GLY A 635 -2.81 -42.65 -2.11
N ILE A 636 -2.55 -42.98 -0.84
CA ILE A 636 -3.58 -43.33 0.17
C ILE A 636 -3.60 -42.26 1.27
N ASN A 637 -4.78 -41.95 1.82
CA ASN A 637 -4.88 -41.10 3.00
C ASN A 637 -4.30 -41.80 4.23
N LYS A 638 -3.41 -41.12 4.95
CA LYS A 638 -2.81 -41.55 6.21
C LYS A 638 -3.12 -40.56 7.31
N ILE A 639 -3.12 -41.04 8.54
CA ILE A 639 -3.18 -40.22 9.75
C ILE A 639 -1.77 -40.09 10.31
N TYR A 640 -1.34 -38.87 10.57
CA TYR A 640 -0.13 -38.62 11.34
C TYR A 640 -0.48 -38.61 12.82
N GLU A 641 -0.07 -39.68 13.51
CA GLU A 641 -0.46 -39.98 14.89
C GLU A 641 0.05 -38.98 15.93
N THR A 642 1.08 -38.19 15.60
CA THR A 642 1.59 -37.18 16.54
C THR A 642 0.63 -36.00 16.61
N PRO A 643 0.11 -35.64 17.80
CA PRO A 643 -0.79 -34.50 17.96
C PRO A 643 -0.19 -33.20 17.44
N VAL A 644 -0.97 -32.38 16.75
CA VAL A 644 -0.59 -31.06 16.23
C VAL A 644 -1.39 -29.97 16.94
N HIS A 645 -0.71 -28.91 17.36
CA HIS A 645 -1.34 -27.84 18.16
C HIS A 645 -1.28 -26.50 17.46
N ILE A 646 -0.26 -26.24 16.65
CA ILE A 646 -0.19 -25.07 15.78
C ILE A 646 -0.08 -25.58 14.36
N ILE A 647 -0.96 -25.11 13.47
CA ILE A 647 -0.94 -25.47 12.05
C ILE A 647 -0.84 -24.20 11.22
N ILE A 648 0.13 -24.13 10.33
CA ILE A 648 0.40 -22.95 9.51
C ILE A 648 0.32 -23.31 8.04
N ASN A 649 -0.69 -22.76 7.38
CA ASN A 649 -0.89 -22.92 5.95
C ASN A 649 0.10 -22.03 5.19
N CYS A 650 1.09 -22.65 4.56
CA CYS A 650 2.08 -22.02 3.71
C CYS A 650 2.00 -22.54 2.27
N ILE A 651 0.86 -23.07 1.83
CA ILE A 651 0.72 -23.50 0.43
C ILE A 651 0.79 -22.30 -0.51
N GLY A 652 1.17 -22.55 -1.76
CA GLY A 652 1.20 -21.51 -2.79
C GLY A 652 -0.18 -20.95 -3.15
N GLY A 653 -0.19 -19.94 -4.01
CA GLY A 653 -1.42 -19.34 -4.52
C GLY A 653 -2.31 -20.33 -5.29
N ILE A 654 -3.60 -20.01 -5.35
CA ILE A 654 -4.58 -20.69 -6.23
C ILE A 654 -4.29 -20.40 -7.71
N ASN A 655 -5.03 -21.06 -8.58
CA ASN A 655 -5.10 -20.77 -10.02
C ASN A 655 -6.50 -20.25 -10.39
N PHE A 656 -6.70 -19.83 -11.64
CA PHE A 656 -7.97 -19.31 -12.15
C PHE A 656 -9.08 -20.36 -12.27
N ASP A 657 -8.78 -21.66 -12.12
CA ASP A 657 -9.81 -22.72 -12.07
C ASP A 657 -10.54 -22.74 -10.71
N ASN A 658 -10.00 -22.05 -9.69
CA ASN A 658 -10.57 -22.02 -8.35
C ASN A 658 -11.77 -21.06 -8.25
N GLN A 659 -12.81 -21.46 -7.52
CA GLN A 659 -14.02 -20.64 -7.33
C GLN A 659 -13.80 -19.39 -6.46
N ASN A 660 -12.75 -19.37 -5.63
CA ASN A 660 -12.47 -18.33 -4.63
C ASN A 660 -11.46 -17.27 -5.12
N ILE A 661 -11.38 -17.02 -6.43
CA ILE A 661 -10.57 -15.90 -6.94
C ILE A 661 -11.11 -14.54 -6.45
N PRO A 662 -10.24 -13.51 -6.27
CA PRO A 662 -10.64 -12.17 -5.83
C PRO A 662 -11.75 -11.57 -6.68
N GLU A 663 -12.66 -10.82 -6.05
CA GLU A 663 -13.85 -10.26 -6.69
C GLU A 663 -13.53 -9.41 -7.92
N LEU A 664 -12.52 -8.52 -7.82
CA LEU A 664 -12.03 -7.73 -8.95
C LEU A 664 -11.66 -8.60 -10.16
N LEU A 665 -10.88 -9.66 -9.94
CA LEU A 665 -10.40 -10.52 -11.02
C LEU A 665 -11.57 -11.33 -11.62
N ARG A 666 -12.46 -11.85 -10.78
CA ARG A 666 -13.67 -12.54 -11.21
C ARG A 666 -14.56 -11.65 -12.07
N ASN A 667 -14.77 -10.41 -11.65
CA ASN A 667 -15.61 -9.45 -12.38
C ASN A 667 -14.95 -9.03 -13.70
N ALA A 668 -13.63 -8.77 -13.70
CA ALA A 668 -12.89 -8.45 -14.91
C ALA A 668 -12.92 -9.60 -15.94
N ILE A 669 -12.83 -10.86 -15.49
CA ILE A 669 -12.99 -12.04 -16.36
C ILE A 669 -14.42 -12.14 -16.89
N LYS A 670 -15.42 -12.00 -16.02
CA LYS A 670 -16.85 -12.07 -16.40
C LYS A 670 -17.23 -11.01 -17.45
N LYS A 671 -16.61 -9.83 -17.39
CA LYS A 671 -16.81 -8.72 -18.33
C LYS A 671 -15.92 -8.81 -19.57
N GLU A 672 -15.14 -9.89 -19.71
CA GLU A 672 -14.18 -10.11 -20.81
C GLU A 672 -13.08 -9.05 -20.90
N TYR A 673 -12.85 -8.28 -19.83
CA TYR A 673 -11.73 -7.33 -19.77
C TYR A 673 -10.41 -8.05 -19.56
N CYS A 674 -10.41 -9.21 -18.89
CA CYS A 674 -9.25 -10.06 -18.71
C CYS A 674 -9.57 -11.50 -19.11
N LYS A 675 -8.65 -12.18 -19.81
CA LYS A 675 -8.80 -13.60 -20.14
C LYS A 675 -7.65 -14.42 -19.55
N PRO A 676 -7.89 -15.41 -18.67
CA PRO A 676 -6.84 -16.31 -18.19
C PRO A 676 -6.19 -17.07 -19.34
N ASN A 677 -4.86 -17.20 -19.32
CA ASN A 677 -4.12 -18.00 -20.30
C ASN A 677 -3.93 -19.45 -19.82
N ASP A 678 -3.32 -20.29 -20.66
CA ASP A 678 -3.12 -21.73 -20.41
C ASP A 678 -2.24 -22.05 -19.18
N SER A 679 -1.49 -21.08 -18.64
CA SER A 679 -0.75 -21.26 -17.38
C SER A 679 -1.69 -21.34 -16.17
N LYS A 680 -2.93 -20.84 -16.32
CA LYS A 680 -3.96 -20.72 -15.27
C LYS A 680 -3.58 -19.80 -14.11
N ILE A 681 -2.45 -19.12 -14.16
CA ILE A 681 -1.98 -18.20 -13.12
C ILE A 681 -1.68 -16.79 -13.66
N GLY A 682 -1.85 -16.58 -14.96
CA GLY A 682 -1.75 -15.27 -15.60
C GLY A 682 -2.85 -15.02 -16.64
N PHE A 683 -2.92 -13.79 -17.12
CA PHE A 683 -3.82 -13.34 -18.17
C PHE A 683 -3.12 -13.31 -19.52
N GLU A 684 -3.88 -13.52 -20.59
CA GLU A 684 -3.48 -13.19 -21.96
C GLU A 684 -3.30 -11.68 -22.08
N VAL A 685 -2.15 -11.25 -22.61
CA VAL A 685 -1.88 -9.84 -22.92
C VAL A 685 -1.22 -9.67 -24.27
N ASN A 686 -1.35 -8.49 -24.86
CA ASN A 686 -0.62 -8.10 -26.07
C ASN A 686 0.83 -7.65 -25.76
N ASN A 687 1.57 -7.23 -26.80
CA ASN A 687 2.95 -6.72 -26.67
C ASN A 687 3.07 -5.39 -25.90
N ASP A 688 1.95 -4.75 -25.58
CA ASP A 688 1.86 -3.54 -24.77
C ASP A 688 1.43 -3.85 -23.32
N LEU A 689 1.41 -5.14 -22.97
CA LEU A 689 1.00 -5.69 -21.68
C LEU A 689 -0.47 -5.35 -21.35
N GLU A 690 -1.29 -5.13 -22.38
CA GLU A 690 -2.72 -4.88 -22.26
C GLU A 690 -3.50 -6.18 -22.37
N THR A 691 -4.45 -6.35 -21.47
CA THR A 691 -5.47 -7.42 -21.54
C THR A 691 -6.77 -6.90 -22.15
N SER A 692 -7.00 -5.59 -22.05
CA SER A 692 -7.99 -4.82 -22.82
C SER A 692 -7.41 -3.43 -23.09
N GLU A 693 -7.91 -2.74 -24.10
CA GLU A 693 -7.46 -1.38 -24.42
C GLU A 693 -7.47 -0.49 -23.15
N ASN A 694 -6.32 0.12 -22.84
CA ASN A 694 -6.04 0.94 -21.65
C ASN A 694 -6.08 0.20 -20.30
N LEU A 695 -6.21 -1.13 -20.28
CA LEU A 695 -6.09 -1.97 -19.08
C LEU A 695 -4.84 -2.84 -19.19
N HIS A 696 -3.80 -2.44 -18.47
CA HIS A 696 -2.51 -3.11 -18.45
C HIS A 696 -2.37 -4.03 -17.24
N VAL A 697 -1.56 -5.07 -17.36
CA VAL A 697 -1.20 -5.99 -16.27
C VAL A 697 0.30 -5.95 -16.06
N VAL A 698 0.75 -5.93 -14.80
CA VAL A 698 2.17 -6.06 -14.46
C VAL A 698 2.36 -6.91 -13.20
N GLY A 699 3.43 -7.69 -13.17
CA GLY A 699 3.73 -8.61 -12.06
C GLY A 699 3.27 -10.06 -12.32
N PRO A 700 2.99 -10.84 -11.25
CA PRO A 700 2.75 -12.28 -11.34
C PRO A 700 1.69 -12.74 -12.34
N LEU A 701 0.65 -11.94 -12.55
CA LEU A 701 -0.43 -12.24 -13.50
C LEU A 701 0.00 -12.16 -14.98
N LEU A 702 1.27 -11.88 -15.28
CA LEU A 702 1.85 -12.02 -16.62
C LEU A 702 2.43 -13.41 -16.90
N ALA A 703 2.41 -14.34 -15.94
CA ALA A 703 2.85 -15.71 -16.15
C ALA A 703 2.09 -16.37 -17.33
N GLY A 704 2.81 -17.13 -18.16
CA GLY A 704 2.33 -17.75 -19.39
C GLY A 704 2.57 -16.95 -20.67
N ASN A 705 3.02 -15.69 -20.60
CA ASN A 705 3.21 -14.84 -21.79
C ASN A 705 4.66 -14.84 -22.31
N VAL A 706 4.84 -14.30 -23.52
CA VAL A 706 6.15 -14.12 -24.17
C VAL A 706 6.34 -12.65 -24.54
N PHE A 707 7.46 -12.04 -24.11
CA PHE A 707 7.81 -10.66 -24.45
C PHE A 707 9.24 -10.59 -24.97
N ASP A 708 9.47 -9.86 -26.06
CA ASP A 708 10.80 -9.72 -26.69
C ASP A 708 11.52 -11.06 -26.89
N GLY A 709 10.78 -12.10 -27.30
CA GLY A 709 11.30 -13.46 -27.50
C GLY A 709 11.64 -14.22 -26.21
N LYS A 710 11.26 -13.71 -25.04
CA LYS A 710 11.51 -14.34 -23.74
C LYS A 710 10.19 -14.84 -23.14
N ALA A 711 10.16 -16.13 -22.83
CA ALA A 711 9.06 -16.76 -22.10
C ALA A 711 9.04 -16.31 -20.64
N VAL A 712 7.85 -16.02 -20.11
CA VAL A 712 7.62 -15.58 -18.72
C VAL A 712 6.68 -16.58 -18.04
N TRP A 713 7.21 -17.47 -17.22
CA TRP A 713 6.43 -18.49 -16.49
C TRP A 713 6.23 -18.21 -15.00
N HIS A 714 7.02 -17.30 -14.43
CA HIS A 714 6.77 -16.74 -13.09
C HIS A 714 7.38 -15.32 -13.02
N VAL A 715 6.77 -14.43 -12.23
CA VAL A 715 7.20 -13.03 -12.07
C VAL A 715 7.34 -12.68 -10.59
N GLU A 716 8.22 -13.40 -9.91
CA GLU A 716 8.55 -13.18 -8.49
C GLU A 716 10.03 -12.81 -8.29
N HIS A 717 10.84 -12.96 -9.34
CA HIS A 717 12.24 -12.53 -9.33
C HIS A 717 12.33 -11.03 -9.64
N CYS A 718 13.02 -10.27 -8.79
CA CYS A 718 13.07 -8.80 -8.88
C CYS A 718 13.62 -8.31 -10.22
N GLY A 719 14.60 -9.01 -10.79
CA GLY A 719 15.14 -8.68 -12.11
C GLY A 719 14.11 -8.76 -13.24
N ARG A 720 13.21 -9.76 -13.21
CA ARG A 720 12.11 -9.85 -14.19
C ARG A 720 11.07 -8.76 -13.96
N ILE A 721 10.78 -8.43 -12.70
CA ILE A 721 9.86 -7.35 -12.34
C ILE A 721 10.38 -6.01 -12.87
N ILE A 722 11.66 -5.70 -12.65
CA ILE A 722 12.29 -4.48 -13.15
C ILE A 722 12.23 -4.42 -14.68
N TRP A 723 12.60 -5.50 -15.37
CA TRP A 723 12.53 -5.56 -16.84
C TRP A 723 11.10 -5.35 -17.38
N LEU A 724 10.11 -6.07 -16.87
CA LEU A 724 8.71 -5.92 -17.31
C LEU A 724 8.16 -4.52 -17.00
N SER A 725 8.58 -3.92 -15.88
CA SER A 725 8.23 -2.54 -15.52
C SER A 725 8.82 -1.54 -16.52
N GLN A 726 10.05 -1.77 -17.01
CA GLN A 726 10.66 -0.95 -18.06
C GLN A 726 9.89 -1.07 -19.38
N VAL A 727 9.56 -2.31 -19.78
CA VAL A 727 8.77 -2.57 -21.00
C VAL A 727 7.46 -1.78 -20.92
N LEU A 728 6.68 -1.93 -19.84
CA LEU A 728 5.41 -1.23 -19.67
C LEU A 728 5.58 0.30 -19.67
N SER A 729 6.61 0.83 -19.00
CA SER A 729 6.86 2.27 -18.90
C SER A 729 7.13 2.93 -20.25
N GLU A 730 7.86 2.27 -21.14
CA GLU A 730 8.08 2.76 -22.51
C GLU A 730 6.78 2.78 -23.33
N LYS A 731 5.88 1.81 -23.11
CA LYS A 731 4.55 1.79 -23.76
C LYS A 731 3.67 2.93 -23.24
N ILE A 732 3.63 3.14 -21.93
CA ILE A 732 2.88 4.23 -21.30
C ILE A 732 3.41 5.60 -21.79
N LYS A 733 4.73 5.77 -21.90
CA LYS A 733 5.36 6.98 -22.43
C LYS A 733 4.85 7.31 -23.85
N ASN A 734 4.80 6.33 -24.75
CA ASN A 734 4.35 6.55 -26.12
C ASN A 734 2.93 7.15 -26.15
N TYR A 735 2.03 6.69 -25.26
CA TYR A 735 0.68 7.25 -25.15
C TYR A 735 0.69 8.72 -24.73
N PHE A 736 1.41 9.08 -23.68
CA PHE A 736 1.37 10.44 -23.14
C PHE A 736 2.15 11.48 -23.96
N PHE A 737 3.12 11.05 -24.77
CA PHE A 737 4.06 11.97 -25.42
C PHE A 737 4.13 11.90 -26.96
N LYS A 738 3.68 10.82 -27.63
CA LYS A 738 3.69 10.77 -29.10
C LYS A 738 2.54 11.52 -29.78
N SER A 739 1.50 11.94 -29.06
CA SER A 739 0.43 12.77 -29.65
C SER A 739 0.83 14.23 -29.90
N SER A 740 2.03 14.64 -29.48
CA SER A 740 2.53 16.03 -29.60
C SER A 740 3.15 16.34 -30.98
N GLU A 741 3.70 15.34 -31.68
CA GLU A 741 4.44 15.56 -32.93
C GLU A 741 3.53 15.55 -34.19
N LEU A 742 2.28 15.08 -34.07
CA LEU A 742 1.33 14.99 -35.19
C LEU A 742 0.39 16.21 -35.32
N LYS A 743 0.56 17.25 -34.49
CA LYS A 743 -0.27 18.47 -34.54
C LYS A 743 0.41 19.72 -35.11
N GLU A 744 1.67 19.63 -35.53
CA GLU A 744 2.35 20.76 -36.21
C GLU A 744 2.27 20.71 -37.75
N HIS A 745 1.61 19.70 -38.34
CA HIS A 745 1.37 19.60 -39.79
C HIS A 745 -0.08 19.24 -40.14
N GLN A 746 -1.05 20.00 -39.63
CA GLN A 746 -2.38 20.13 -40.22
C GLN A 746 -2.84 21.59 -40.24
#